data_AF-A0A9P4H638-F1
#
_entry.id   AF-A0A9P4H638-F1
#
_cell.length_a   1.000
_cell.length_b   1.000
_cell.length_c   1.000
_cell.angle_alpha   90.00
_cell.angle_beta   90.00
_cell.angle_gamma   90.00
#
_symmetry.space_group_name_H-M   'P 1'
#
loop_
_entity.id
_entity.type
_entity.pdbx_description
1 polymer ?
#
loop_
_entity_poly.entity_id
_entity_poly.type
_entity_poly.pdbx_seq_one_letter_code
_entity_poly.pdbx_strand_id
1 'polypeptide(L)'
;MAAAQDQVIVSPVETEKDLIQANHCVSEAFGRQTKDAIWQFMNPGWDSEVGQALNAQNLINRWKSTTTNKDGQPNTIFLKATLADPDSGERRVVGLAIWVQLSYVDGYGDPFTGDMTQALSALEDKDRRFADQMFRSLWKRRIEYIKEVSESGRQPPAIFTLDMCAVDPAFQRRGVAGKLVQAGLDEAKKRGGMECTTEGSAMGRAVYRRLGFNDEGVGDIQWDVDQEFEGRYKPPNVFLRTVRHTRYMLHRSILLGEGGMVSSVEWGVATPPKSTTAVTMPIVDIHTHVYPPKYMELLRSRSTVPYVRTFPEAPDSARLIILPGEDDPSTPSTSRGRPIGSEYYEIKEKIAFMNLHKIDKSVISLANPWLDFLPAEEAGEAAQKINDDVNDQCSQYPERLYFFGTLPLSASTEIIAAEIERLSTLKYARGVIMGTSGLGQGLDDPKLDPVYAALEKHQQLIFLHPHYGLPASVYGPRASEYGHVLPLALGFPLETTIAVSRMLLSGVWDRFTKLNVLLAHSGGTLPFLAGRIESCILHDGYLKKHGKSEKRRDVWDILKTNIYLDAVIYSEVGLKAALEASGSDRLLFGTDHPFFPPLEEDATEWHSVNANYGAISRTFSTDDKKAQDVLGNNAIRILRL
;
A
#
# COMPACT_ATOMS: atom_id res chain seq x y z
N MET A 1 3.53 43.09 -11.63
CA MET A 1 2.14 42.98 -12.11
C MET A 1 1.78 41.57 -12.55
N ALA A 2 2.67 40.80 -13.22
CA ALA A 2 2.39 39.41 -13.62
C ALA A 2 2.00 38.44 -12.47
N ALA A 3 2.59 38.57 -11.28
CA ALA A 3 2.28 37.69 -10.14
C ALA A 3 0.85 37.84 -9.57
N ALA A 4 0.18 38.97 -9.82
CA ALA A 4 -1.19 39.20 -9.34
C ALA A 4 -2.26 38.64 -10.30
N GLN A 5 -1.93 38.47 -11.59
CA GLN A 5 -2.86 37.97 -12.61
C GLN A 5 -3.11 36.46 -12.48
N ASP A 6 -2.10 35.67 -12.11
CA ASP A 6 -2.24 34.20 -11.96
C ASP A 6 -2.73 33.74 -10.57
N GLN A 7 -3.03 34.67 -9.66
CA GLN A 7 -3.47 34.31 -8.31
C GLN A 7 -4.93 33.81 -8.33
N VAL A 8 -5.13 32.53 -8.03
CA VAL A 8 -6.46 31.96 -7.73
C VAL A 8 -6.96 32.45 -6.37
N ILE A 9 -8.15 33.05 -6.34
CA ILE A 9 -8.86 33.52 -5.14
C ILE A 9 -10.10 32.66 -4.93
N VAL A 10 -10.29 32.13 -3.72
CA VAL A 10 -11.50 31.41 -3.31
C VAL A 10 -12.31 32.28 -2.37
N SER A 11 -13.61 32.41 -2.66
CA SER A 11 -14.56 33.15 -1.82
C SER A 11 -15.94 32.52 -1.89
N PRO A 12 -16.88 32.86 -0.99
CA PRO A 12 -18.27 32.48 -1.16
C PRO A 12 -18.87 33.02 -2.47
N VAL A 13 -19.86 32.32 -3.00
CA VAL A 13 -20.78 32.85 -4.02
C VAL A 13 -21.58 34.00 -3.42
N GLU A 14 -21.68 35.10 -4.17
CA GLU A 14 -22.33 36.34 -3.71
C GLU A 14 -23.49 36.74 -4.63
N THR A 15 -23.46 36.33 -5.89
CA THR A 15 -24.41 36.74 -6.92
C THR A 15 -24.91 35.58 -7.76
N GLU A 16 -26.08 35.73 -8.37
CA GLU A 16 -26.59 34.78 -9.37
C GLU A 16 -25.64 34.65 -10.58
N LYS A 17 -24.96 35.75 -10.95
CA LYS A 17 -23.94 35.76 -12.01
C LYS A 17 -22.78 34.81 -11.71
N ASP A 18 -22.39 34.66 -10.43
CA ASP A 18 -21.36 33.69 -10.05
C ASP A 18 -21.82 32.26 -10.32
N LEU A 19 -23.08 31.93 -10.00
CA LEU A 19 -23.64 30.59 -10.20
C LEU A 19 -23.85 30.26 -11.67
N ILE A 20 -24.20 31.25 -12.50
CA ILE A 20 -24.27 31.08 -13.96
C ILE A 20 -22.88 30.73 -14.51
N GLN A 21 -21.83 31.46 -14.12
CA GLN A 21 -20.46 31.13 -14.56
C GLN A 21 -19.95 29.80 -13.96
N ALA A 22 -20.32 29.50 -12.72
CA ALA A 22 -19.98 28.25 -12.08
C ALA A 22 -20.65 27.05 -12.78
N ASN A 23 -21.91 27.19 -13.23
CA ASN A 23 -22.61 26.17 -14.00
C ASN A 23 -21.88 25.84 -15.30
N HIS A 24 -21.29 26.84 -15.96
CA HIS A 24 -20.41 26.60 -17.11
C HIS A 24 -19.22 25.71 -16.71
N CYS A 25 -18.51 26.03 -15.64
CA CYS A 25 -17.38 25.22 -15.15
C CYS A 25 -17.79 23.77 -14.84
N VAL A 26 -18.95 23.58 -14.20
CA VAL A 26 -19.52 22.26 -13.89
C VAL A 26 -19.83 21.49 -15.17
N SER A 27 -20.41 22.15 -16.17
CA SER A 27 -20.75 21.54 -17.46
C SER A 27 -19.52 21.16 -18.27
N GLU A 28 -18.48 21.99 -18.27
CA GLU A 28 -17.21 21.65 -18.93
C GLU A 28 -16.54 20.45 -18.25
N ALA A 29 -16.49 20.45 -16.91
CA ALA A 29 -15.83 19.39 -16.14
C ALA A 29 -16.58 18.06 -16.26
N PHE A 30 -17.88 18.03 -15.93
CA PHE A 30 -18.64 16.79 -15.84
C PHE A 30 -19.30 16.39 -17.15
N GLY A 31 -19.79 17.36 -17.92
CA GLY A 31 -20.42 17.08 -19.21
C GLY A 31 -19.40 16.73 -20.29
N ARG A 32 -18.42 17.60 -20.54
CA ARG A 32 -17.48 17.47 -21.67
C ARG A 32 -16.23 16.66 -21.35
N GLN A 33 -15.53 16.96 -20.26
CA GLN A 33 -14.25 16.33 -19.96
C GLN A 33 -14.42 14.90 -19.44
N THR A 34 -15.16 14.70 -18.35
CA THR A 34 -15.28 13.37 -17.75
C THR A 34 -16.41 12.54 -18.33
N LYS A 35 -17.42 13.18 -18.95
CA LYS A 35 -18.67 12.54 -19.38
C LYS A 35 -19.28 11.76 -18.22
N ASP A 36 -19.39 12.42 -17.07
CA ASP A 36 -19.87 11.83 -15.83
C ASP A 36 -21.33 11.40 -15.99
N ALA A 37 -21.55 10.08 -16.04
CA ALA A 37 -22.87 9.51 -16.28
C ALA A 37 -23.88 9.95 -15.21
N ILE A 38 -23.45 10.06 -13.95
CA ILE A 38 -24.32 10.44 -12.83
C ILE A 38 -24.79 11.88 -13.01
N TRP A 39 -23.86 12.79 -13.28
CA TRP A 39 -24.18 14.19 -13.49
C TRP A 39 -25.03 14.40 -14.75
N GLN A 40 -24.73 13.70 -15.85
CA GLN A 40 -25.49 13.81 -17.08
C GLN A 40 -26.94 13.33 -16.92
N PHE A 41 -27.18 12.26 -16.13
CA PHE A 41 -28.55 11.83 -15.79
C PHE A 41 -29.32 12.89 -15.01
N MET A 42 -28.65 13.61 -14.10
CA MET A 42 -29.27 14.67 -13.30
C MET A 42 -29.52 15.96 -14.08
N ASN A 43 -28.87 16.12 -15.24
CA ASN A 43 -28.86 17.36 -16.00
C ASN A 43 -29.13 17.08 -17.49
N PRO A 44 -30.33 16.60 -17.86
CA PRO A 44 -30.66 16.34 -19.26
C PRO A 44 -30.57 17.62 -20.09
N GLY A 45 -30.03 17.51 -21.31
CA GLY A 45 -29.85 18.66 -22.21
C GLY A 45 -28.81 19.67 -21.73
N TRP A 46 -27.92 19.29 -20.81
CA TRP A 46 -26.87 20.14 -20.25
C TRP A 46 -26.00 20.85 -21.29
N ASP A 47 -25.88 20.33 -22.50
CA ASP A 47 -25.08 20.89 -23.59
C ASP A 47 -25.86 21.89 -24.47
N SER A 48 -27.15 22.06 -24.23
CA SER A 48 -28.01 23.05 -24.90
C SER A 48 -28.09 24.37 -24.12
N GLU A 49 -28.38 25.48 -24.80
CA GLU A 49 -28.58 26.79 -24.14
C GLU A 49 -29.70 26.75 -23.09
N VAL A 50 -30.81 26.06 -23.41
CA VAL A 50 -31.96 25.91 -22.51
C VAL A 50 -31.57 25.09 -21.27
N GLY A 51 -30.86 23.98 -21.45
CA GLY A 51 -30.41 23.15 -20.33
C GLY A 51 -29.34 23.84 -19.48
N GLN A 52 -28.42 24.59 -20.08
CA GLN A 52 -27.46 25.43 -19.35
C GLN A 52 -28.19 26.45 -18.46
N ALA A 53 -29.19 27.16 -19.01
CA ALA A 53 -29.98 28.12 -18.25
C ALA A 53 -30.77 27.45 -17.11
N LEU A 54 -31.37 26.27 -17.37
CA LEU A 54 -32.10 25.51 -16.36
C LEU A 54 -31.19 25.00 -15.23
N ASN A 55 -30.02 24.46 -15.56
CA ASN A 55 -29.06 23.96 -14.57
C ASN A 55 -28.52 25.11 -13.71
N ALA A 56 -28.20 26.25 -14.31
CA ALA A 56 -27.83 27.45 -13.58
C ALA A 56 -28.96 27.92 -12.64
N GLN A 57 -30.21 27.91 -13.11
CA GLN A 57 -31.37 28.25 -12.27
C GLN A 57 -31.56 27.28 -11.11
N ASN A 58 -31.34 25.97 -11.33
CA ASN A 58 -31.39 24.96 -10.27
C ASN A 58 -30.31 25.19 -9.21
N LEU A 59 -29.08 25.53 -9.62
CA LEU A 59 -28.01 25.92 -8.69
C LEU A 59 -28.36 27.20 -7.92
N ILE A 60 -28.95 28.21 -8.58
CA ILE A 60 -29.43 29.44 -7.93
C ILE A 60 -30.51 29.13 -6.90
N ASN A 61 -31.48 28.27 -7.25
CA ASN A 61 -32.54 27.87 -6.35
C ASN A 61 -31.98 27.13 -5.13
N ARG A 62 -31.05 26.18 -5.35
CA ARG A 62 -30.36 25.46 -4.27
C ARG A 62 -29.58 26.40 -3.35
N TRP A 63 -28.92 27.42 -3.91
CA TRP A 63 -28.21 28.42 -3.12
C TRP A 63 -29.17 29.27 -2.29
N LYS A 64 -30.27 29.75 -2.87
CA LYS A 64 -31.29 30.56 -2.18
C LYS A 64 -32.07 29.78 -1.12
N SER A 65 -32.21 28.46 -1.27
CA SER A 65 -32.92 27.60 -0.33
C SER A 65 -32.04 27.06 0.80
N THR A 66 -30.84 27.62 0.99
CA THR A 66 -29.92 27.18 2.04
C THR A 66 -30.53 27.41 3.43
N THR A 67 -30.64 26.34 4.21
CA THR A 67 -31.06 26.36 5.62
C THR A 67 -29.89 26.70 6.54
N THR A 68 -30.15 26.94 7.83
CA THR A 68 -29.10 27.19 8.83
C THR A 68 -29.11 26.14 9.93
N ASN A 69 -27.94 25.85 10.50
CA ASN A 69 -27.82 25.08 11.74
C ASN A 69 -28.23 25.94 12.96
N LYS A 70 -28.23 25.32 14.15
CA LYS A 70 -28.60 25.92 15.44
C LYS A 70 -27.76 27.15 15.81
N ASP A 71 -26.55 27.27 15.25
CA ASP A 71 -25.62 28.38 15.49
C ASP A 71 -25.80 29.50 14.45
N GLY A 72 -26.84 29.42 13.60
CA GLY A 72 -27.16 30.40 12.56
C GLY A 72 -26.27 30.33 11.33
N GLN A 73 -25.40 29.31 11.21
CA GLN A 73 -24.52 29.15 10.06
C GLN A 73 -25.22 28.38 8.94
N PRO A 74 -24.97 28.70 7.66
CA PRO A 74 -25.60 28.00 6.55
C PRO A 74 -25.18 26.53 6.50
N ASN A 75 -26.15 25.63 6.34
CA ASN A 75 -25.89 24.20 6.20
C ASN A 75 -25.21 23.87 4.87
N THR A 76 -25.48 24.63 3.81
CA THR A 76 -24.78 24.50 2.53
C THR A 76 -23.94 25.74 2.26
N ILE A 77 -22.67 25.56 1.89
CA ILE A 77 -21.83 26.66 1.40
C ILE A 77 -21.46 26.43 -0.07
N PHE A 78 -21.47 27.53 -0.82
CA PHE A 78 -21.07 27.55 -2.23
C PHE A 78 -19.82 28.41 -2.34
N LEU A 79 -18.72 27.81 -2.76
CA LEU A 79 -17.42 28.45 -2.91
C LEU A 79 -17.09 28.61 -4.39
N LYS A 80 -16.80 29.83 -4.83
CA LYS A 80 -16.29 30.12 -6.17
C LYS A 80 -14.78 30.29 -6.12
N ALA A 81 -14.09 29.79 -7.13
CA ALA A 81 -12.72 30.16 -7.42
C ALA A 81 -12.70 31.11 -8.60
N THR A 82 -11.98 32.22 -8.47
CA THR A 82 -11.83 33.20 -9.57
C THR A 82 -10.38 33.36 -9.98
N LEU A 83 -10.17 33.75 -11.24
CA LEU A 83 -8.87 34.09 -11.82
C LEU A 83 -9.04 35.35 -12.69
N ALA A 84 -8.00 36.19 -12.77
CA ALA A 84 -8.06 37.40 -13.59
C ALA A 84 -8.02 37.02 -15.08
N ASP A 85 -8.94 37.58 -15.86
CA ASP A 85 -8.93 37.46 -17.31
C ASP A 85 -7.72 38.23 -17.88
N PRO A 86 -6.89 37.61 -18.73
CA PRO A 86 -5.67 38.23 -19.23
C PRO A 86 -5.91 39.51 -20.04
N ASP A 87 -7.06 39.61 -20.71
CA ASP A 87 -7.35 40.66 -21.69
C ASP A 87 -8.15 41.81 -21.08
N SER A 88 -9.09 41.52 -20.18
CA SER A 88 -9.96 42.52 -19.55
C SER A 88 -9.54 42.92 -18.13
N GLY A 89 -8.75 42.08 -17.44
CA GLY A 89 -8.40 42.26 -16.03
C GLY A 89 -9.55 41.98 -15.05
N GLU A 90 -10.78 41.74 -15.53
CA GLU A 90 -11.91 41.32 -14.71
C GLU A 90 -11.70 39.89 -14.20
N ARG A 91 -12.21 39.57 -13.01
CA ARG A 91 -12.09 38.21 -12.46
C ARG A 91 -13.25 37.33 -12.90
N ARG A 92 -12.93 36.23 -13.57
CA ARG A 92 -13.89 35.19 -14.01
C ARG A 92 -13.94 34.05 -13.00
N VAL A 93 -15.10 33.43 -12.83
CA VAL A 93 -15.24 32.16 -12.09
C VAL A 93 -14.67 31.02 -12.93
N VAL A 94 -13.75 30.25 -12.34
CA VAL A 94 -13.03 29.13 -12.97
C VAL A 94 -13.22 27.80 -12.23
N GLY A 95 -13.97 27.80 -11.13
CA GLY A 95 -14.32 26.59 -10.39
C GLY A 95 -15.35 26.84 -9.31
N LEU A 96 -16.00 25.76 -8.87
CA LEU A 96 -17.04 25.73 -7.86
C LEU A 96 -16.81 24.55 -6.91
N ALA A 97 -16.99 24.77 -5.61
CA ALA A 97 -17.22 23.69 -4.66
C ALA A 97 -18.47 23.93 -3.82
N ILE A 98 -19.23 22.87 -3.57
CA ILE A 98 -20.39 22.87 -2.69
C ILE A 98 -20.11 21.94 -1.52
N TRP A 99 -20.22 22.48 -0.31
CA TRP A 99 -20.10 21.70 0.92
C TRP A 99 -21.40 21.74 1.71
N VAL A 100 -21.75 20.62 2.32
CA VAL A 100 -23.04 20.44 3.01
C VAL A 100 -22.82 19.85 4.40
N GLN A 101 -23.37 20.50 5.41
CA GLN A 101 -23.43 20.00 6.78
C GLN A 101 -24.66 19.09 6.93
N LEU A 102 -24.40 17.80 7.17
CA LEU A 102 -25.44 16.77 7.25
C LEU A 102 -25.53 16.19 8.65
N SER A 103 -26.75 16.01 9.16
CA SER A 103 -27.04 15.39 10.46
C SER A 103 -28.47 14.87 10.51
N TYR A 104 -28.71 13.80 11.28
CA TYR A 104 -30.07 13.39 11.68
C TYR A 104 -30.48 13.94 13.05
N VAL A 105 -29.63 14.75 13.68
CA VAL A 105 -29.95 15.44 14.93
C VAL A 105 -30.46 16.84 14.61
N ASP A 106 -31.70 17.13 15.05
CA ASP A 106 -32.35 18.41 14.80
C ASP A 106 -31.45 19.60 15.17
N GLY A 107 -31.34 20.55 14.23
CA GLY A 107 -30.53 21.75 14.38
C GLY A 107 -29.03 21.58 14.11
N TYR A 108 -28.51 20.39 13.84
CA TYR A 108 -27.07 20.19 13.57
C TYR A 108 -26.71 20.03 12.10
N GLY A 109 -27.68 20.02 11.19
CA GLY A 109 -27.47 19.91 9.75
C GLY A 109 -28.76 19.51 9.05
N ASP A 110 -28.72 19.42 7.72
CA ASP A 110 -29.84 18.89 6.97
C ASP A 110 -29.83 17.35 6.99
N PRO A 111 -30.99 16.68 7.10
CA PRO A 111 -31.06 15.24 6.92
C PRO A 111 -30.80 14.89 5.46
N PHE A 112 -30.10 13.77 5.22
CA PHE A 112 -29.86 13.27 3.86
C PHE A 112 -30.69 12.01 3.61
N THR A 113 -31.63 12.05 2.66
CA THR A 113 -32.46 10.89 2.31
C THR A 113 -31.91 10.11 1.13
N GLY A 114 -31.15 10.76 0.23
CA GLY A 114 -30.77 10.21 -1.06
C GLY A 114 -31.94 10.00 -2.02
N ASP A 115 -33.13 10.56 -1.72
CA ASP A 115 -34.32 10.42 -2.56
C ASP A 115 -34.22 11.31 -3.80
N MET A 116 -34.15 10.65 -4.96
CA MET A 116 -34.05 11.30 -6.27
C MET A 116 -35.33 11.20 -7.09
N THR A 117 -36.44 10.75 -6.50
CA THR A 117 -37.70 10.45 -7.23
C THR A 117 -38.17 11.63 -8.09
N GLN A 118 -38.16 12.84 -7.54
CA GLN A 118 -38.56 14.04 -8.27
C GLN A 118 -37.54 14.44 -9.34
N ALA A 119 -36.25 14.35 -9.05
CA ALA A 119 -35.19 14.73 -9.99
C ALA A 119 -35.14 13.80 -11.22
N LEU A 120 -35.56 12.55 -11.07
CA LEU A 120 -35.55 11.54 -12.13
C LEU A 120 -36.90 11.35 -12.81
N SER A 121 -37.93 12.15 -12.47
CA SER A 121 -39.29 11.94 -12.97
C SER A 121 -39.46 12.13 -14.47
N ALA A 122 -38.53 12.86 -15.10
CA ALA A 122 -38.52 13.12 -16.55
C ALA A 122 -37.79 12.05 -17.37
N LEU A 123 -37.10 11.10 -16.72
CA LEU A 123 -36.40 10.01 -17.40
C LEU A 123 -37.36 8.89 -17.81
N GLU A 124 -37.06 8.21 -18.93
CA GLU A 124 -37.76 6.99 -19.31
C GLU A 124 -37.63 5.91 -18.22
N ASP A 125 -38.61 5.01 -18.11
CA ASP A 125 -38.71 4.04 -17.01
C ASP A 125 -37.43 3.23 -16.78
N LYS A 126 -36.76 2.81 -17.85
CA LYS A 126 -35.53 2.01 -17.77
C LYS A 126 -34.35 2.82 -17.25
N ASP A 127 -34.19 4.06 -17.72
CA ASP A 127 -33.09 4.93 -17.28
C ASP A 127 -33.34 5.50 -15.89
N ARG A 128 -34.59 5.78 -15.54
CA ARG A 128 -35.01 6.15 -14.19
C ARG A 128 -34.67 5.05 -13.18
N ARG A 129 -34.99 3.78 -13.47
CA ARG A 129 -34.66 2.63 -12.62
C ARG A 129 -33.15 2.47 -12.44
N PHE A 130 -32.40 2.51 -13.53
CA PHE A 130 -30.94 2.40 -13.48
C PHE A 130 -30.32 3.53 -12.64
N ALA A 131 -30.76 4.77 -12.86
CA ALA A 131 -30.28 5.93 -12.15
C ALA A 131 -30.59 5.82 -10.64
N ASP A 132 -31.83 5.45 -10.26
CA ASP A 132 -32.22 5.25 -8.86
C ASP A 132 -31.33 4.21 -8.15
N GLN A 133 -31.05 3.07 -8.79
CA GLN A 133 -30.15 2.04 -8.26
C GLN A 133 -28.71 2.53 -8.10
N MET A 134 -28.21 3.29 -9.08
CA MET A 134 -26.90 3.94 -8.95
C MET A 134 -26.86 4.92 -7.76
N PHE A 135 -27.82 5.83 -7.63
CA PHE A 135 -27.81 6.81 -6.53
C PHE A 135 -27.90 6.17 -5.15
N ARG A 136 -28.73 5.12 -5.02
CA ARG A 136 -28.78 4.31 -3.78
C ARG A 136 -27.42 3.73 -3.44
N SER A 137 -26.72 3.18 -4.42
CA SER A 137 -25.37 2.62 -4.23
C SER A 137 -24.34 3.69 -3.89
N LEU A 138 -24.35 4.82 -4.61
CA LEU A 138 -23.42 5.94 -4.43
C LEU A 138 -23.45 6.48 -3.00
N TRP A 139 -24.64 6.72 -2.46
CA TRP A 139 -24.81 7.36 -1.15
C TRP A 139 -25.11 6.39 0.00
N LYS A 140 -25.11 5.08 -0.25
CA LYS A 140 -25.34 4.07 0.79
C LYS A 140 -24.46 4.31 2.02
N ARG A 141 -23.15 4.41 1.80
CA ARG A 141 -22.19 4.62 2.88
C ARG A 141 -22.32 5.98 3.55
N ARG A 142 -22.61 7.04 2.78
CA ARG A 142 -22.88 8.39 3.31
C ARG A 142 -24.02 8.37 4.31
N ILE A 143 -25.16 7.75 3.94
CA ILE A 143 -26.35 7.63 4.78
C ILE A 143 -26.02 6.86 6.06
N GLU A 144 -25.37 5.71 5.95
CA GLU A 144 -24.93 4.90 7.11
C GLU A 144 -24.02 5.73 8.04
N TYR A 145 -23.06 6.46 7.49
CA TYR A 145 -22.12 7.24 8.28
C TYR A 145 -22.77 8.42 9.02
N ILE A 146 -23.75 9.09 8.40
CA ILE A 146 -24.50 10.15 9.10
C ILE A 146 -25.24 9.56 10.31
N LYS A 147 -25.81 8.36 10.20
CA LYS A 147 -26.45 7.66 11.34
C LYS A 147 -25.45 7.36 12.43
N GLU A 148 -24.31 6.76 12.06
CA GLU A 148 -23.22 6.45 13.00
C GLU A 148 -22.77 7.70 13.77
N VAL A 149 -22.53 8.81 13.07
CA VAL A 149 -22.12 10.07 13.71
C VAL A 149 -23.22 10.63 14.60
N SER A 150 -24.48 10.59 14.15
CA SER A 150 -25.64 11.06 14.92
C SER A 150 -25.86 10.26 16.21
N GLU A 151 -25.57 8.97 16.19
CA GLU A 151 -25.78 8.04 17.33
C GLU A 151 -24.54 7.90 18.24
N SER A 152 -23.35 8.32 17.77
CA SER A 152 -22.08 8.12 18.48
C SER A 152 -21.83 9.03 19.70
N GLY A 153 -22.71 9.99 19.98
CA GLY A 153 -22.49 11.01 21.02
C GLY A 153 -21.42 12.05 20.68
N ARG A 154 -20.93 12.10 19.43
CA ARG A 154 -19.96 13.10 18.95
C ARG A 154 -20.51 14.52 19.03
N GLN A 155 -19.61 15.48 19.20
CA GLN A 155 -19.92 16.92 19.19
C GLN A 155 -19.02 17.66 18.18
N PRO A 156 -19.61 18.32 17.16
CA PRO A 156 -21.02 18.24 16.78
C PRO A 156 -21.40 16.84 16.20
N PRO A 157 -22.65 16.38 16.35
CA PRO A 157 -23.17 15.14 15.75
C PRO A 157 -23.50 15.34 14.26
N ALA A 158 -22.54 15.85 13.49
CA ALA A 158 -22.71 16.19 12.09
C ALA A 158 -21.43 15.88 11.30
N ILE A 159 -21.58 15.70 9.99
CA ILE A 159 -20.48 15.61 9.03
C ILE A 159 -20.53 16.80 8.07
N PHE A 160 -19.39 17.13 7.46
CA PHE A 160 -19.29 18.19 6.47
C PHE A 160 -18.85 17.64 5.11
N THR A 161 -19.83 17.36 4.26
CA THR A 161 -19.64 16.63 3.01
C THR A 161 -19.26 17.57 1.86
N LEU A 162 -18.18 17.28 1.14
CA LEU A 162 -17.92 17.87 -0.17
C LEU A 162 -18.84 17.19 -1.18
N ASP A 163 -19.92 17.86 -1.54
CA ASP A 163 -20.98 17.32 -2.40
C ASP A 163 -20.67 17.51 -3.88
N MET A 164 -19.96 18.59 -4.23
CA MET A 164 -19.50 18.83 -5.61
C MET A 164 -18.20 19.64 -5.60
N CYS A 165 -17.25 19.28 -6.47
CA CYS A 165 -16.10 20.11 -6.81
C CYS A 165 -15.85 20.04 -8.31
N ALA A 166 -15.96 21.17 -9.00
CA ALA A 166 -15.75 21.27 -10.44
C ALA A 166 -14.77 22.40 -10.76
N VAL A 167 -13.87 22.15 -11.71
CA VAL A 167 -12.92 23.13 -12.22
C VAL A 167 -12.99 23.06 -13.74
N ASP A 168 -13.18 24.22 -14.35
CA ASP A 168 -13.15 24.36 -15.80
C ASP A 168 -11.82 23.76 -16.33
N PRO A 169 -11.85 22.79 -17.27
CA PRO A 169 -10.68 22.12 -17.81
C PRO A 169 -9.58 23.08 -18.29
N ALA A 170 -9.94 24.27 -18.79
CA ALA A 170 -8.98 25.27 -19.25
C ALA A 170 -8.12 25.85 -18.09
N PHE A 171 -8.55 25.70 -16.85
CA PHE A 171 -7.90 26.23 -15.65
C PHE A 171 -7.42 25.13 -14.68
N GLN A 172 -7.45 23.87 -15.11
CA GLN A 172 -6.86 22.77 -14.36
C GLN A 172 -5.34 22.94 -14.22
N ARG A 173 -4.73 22.19 -13.30
CA ARG A 173 -3.30 22.28 -12.92
C ARG A 173 -2.85 23.63 -12.33
N ARG A 174 -3.77 24.57 -12.08
CA ARG A 174 -3.52 25.84 -11.36
C ARG A 174 -3.83 25.78 -9.86
N GLY A 175 -4.01 24.58 -9.30
CA GLY A 175 -4.34 24.37 -7.87
C GLY A 175 -5.76 24.79 -7.45
N VAL A 176 -6.67 25.07 -8.41
CA VAL A 176 -8.03 25.56 -8.15
C VAL A 176 -8.84 24.61 -7.25
N ALA A 177 -8.93 23.32 -7.63
CA ALA A 177 -9.66 22.31 -6.85
C ALA A 177 -9.09 22.20 -5.43
N GLY A 178 -7.77 22.19 -5.29
CA GLY A 178 -7.12 22.10 -3.98
C GLY A 178 -7.50 23.26 -3.06
N LYS A 179 -7.51 24.50 -3.57
CA LYS A 179 -7.91 25.69 -2.80
C LYS A 179 -9.39 25.67 -2.42
N LEU A 180 -10.27 25.24 -3.34
CA LEU A 180 -11.71 25.11 -3.08
C LEU A 180 -12.00 24.09 -1.97
N VAL A 181 -11.30 22.95 -2.02
CA VAL A 181 -11.47 21.89 -1.02
C VAL A 181 -10.87 22.29 0.32
N GLN A 182 -9.67 22.90 0.33
CA GLN A 182 -9.05 23.39 1.55
C GLN A 182 -9.93 24.42 2.28
N ALA A 183 -10.58 25.33 1.55
CA ALA A 183 -11.48 26.32 2.14
C ALA A 183 -12.68 25.67 2.87
N GLY A 184 -13.20 24.55 2.37
CA GLY A 184 -14.26 23.80 3.07
C GLY A 184 -13.75 23.02 4.28
N LEU A 185 -12.54 22.46 4.22
CA LEU A 185 -11.89 21.83 5.38
C LEU A 185 -11.62 22.84 6.50
N ASP A 186 -11.17 24.05 6.14
CA ASP A 186 -10.96 25.14 7.09
C ASP A 186 -12.27 25.57 7.74
N GLU A 187 -13.37 25.57 6.99
CA GLU A 187 -14.70 25.84 7.51
C GLU A 187 -15.17 24.73 8.47
N ALA A 188 -15.01 23.44 8.11
CA ALA A 188 -15.33 22.33 9.01
C ALA A 188 -14.56 22.41 10.33
N LYS A 189 -13.29 22.83 10.28
CA LYS A 189 -12.45 23.07 11.46
C LYS A 189 -12.99 24.20 12.34
N LYS A 190 -13.42 25.32 11.74
CA LYS A 190 -14.04 26.44 12.48
C LYS A 190 -15.35 26.03 13.17
N ARG A 191 -16.10 25.11 12.56
CA ARG A 191 -17.38 24.62 13.08
C ARG A 191 -17.26 23.43 14.05
N GLY A 192 -16.17 23.36 14.81
CA GLY A 192 -15.95 22.33 15.84
C GLY A 192 -15.22 21.07 15.36
N GLY A 193 -14.54 21.13 14.21
CA GLY A 193 -13.75 20.03 13.70
C GLY A 193 -14.59 18.82 13.31
N MET A 194 -15.64 19.08 12.52
CA MET A 194 -16.42 18.03 11.86
C MET A 194 -15.53 17.20 10.95
N GLU A 195 -15.82 15.90 10.87
CA GLU A 195 -15.21 15.09 9.83
C GLU A 195 -15.85 15.39 8.48
N CYS A 196 -15.00 15.50 7.48
CA CYS A 196 -15.40 15.75 6.11
C CYS A 196 -15.50 14.45 5.33
N THR A 197 -16.50 14.34 4.46
CA THR A 197 -16.74 13.17 3.61
C THR A 197 -16.96 13.55 2.15
N THR A 198 -16.76 12.63 1.21
CA THR A 198 -17.09 12.81 -0.21
C THR A 198 -17.07 11.48 -0.97
N GLU A 199 -17.90 11.34 -2.01
CA GLU A 199 -17.78 10.27 -3.01
C GLU A 199 -16.84 10.71 -4.12
N GLY A 200 -15.54 10.49 -3.89
CA GLY A 200 -14.48 10.93 -4.80
C GLY A 200 -14.48 10.18 -6.12
N SER A 201 -14.66 10.90 -7.23
CA SER A 201 -14.46 10.36 -8.58
C SER A 201 -12.97 10.01 -8.82
N ALA A 202 -12.69 9.20 -9.86
CA ALA A 202 -11.32 8.94 -10.31
C ALA A 202 -10.48 10.20 -10.51
N MET A 203 -11.07 11.28 -11.03
CA MET A 203 -10.37 12.54 -11.27
C MET A 203 -10.15 13.36 -10.00
N GLY A 204 -11.12 13.37 -9.08
CA GLY A 204 -11.07 14.18 -7.86
C GLY A 204 -10.27 13.55 -6.73
N ARG A 205 -10.30 12.22 -6.59
CA ARG A 205 -9.81 11.52 -5.37
C ARG A 205 -8.35 11.78 -5.05
N ALA A 206 -7.48 12.01 -6.03
CA ALA A 206 -6.07 12.36 -5.80
C ALA A 206 -5.91 13.75 -5.13
N VAL A 207 -6.74 14.72 -5.51
CA VAL A 207 -6.76 16.04 -4.86
C VAL A 207 -7.26 15.90 -3.43
N TYR A 208 -8.33 15.14 -3.20
CA TYR A 208 -8.92 14.98 -1.88
C TYR A 208 -7.98 14.26 -0.92
N ARG A 209 -7.28 13.20 -1.38
CA ARG A 209 -6.30 12.46 -0.57
C ARG A 209 -5.14 13.34 -0.08
N ARG A 210 -4.60 14.21 -0.94
CA ARG A 210 -3.59 15.20 -0.54
C ARG A 210 -4.07 16.18 0.53
N LEU A 211 -5.38 16.34 0.69
CA LEU A 211 -6.01 17.22 1.67
C LEU A 211 -6.56 16.47 2.89
N GLY A 212 -6.13 15.22 3.11
CA GLY A 212 -6.42 14.46 4.33
C GLY A 212 -7.68 13.59 4.27
N PHE A 213 -8.32 13.45 3.10
CA PHE A 213 -9.35 12.45 2.90
C PHE A 213 -8.74 11.05 2.72
N ASN A 214 -9.29 10.05 3.39
CA ASN A 214 -8.84 8.67 3.33
C ASN A 214 -9.97 7.77 2.85
N ASP A 215 -9.62 6.69 2.17
CA ASP A 215 -10.57 5.65 1.79
C ASP A 215 -11.09 4.91 3.01
N GLU A 216 -12.40 4.65 3.06
CA GLU A 216 -13.02 3.83 4.10
C GLU A 216 -13.21 2.37 3.66
N GLY A 217 -13.05 2.06 2.37
CA GLY A 217 -13.34 0.74 1.78
C GLY A 217 -12.15 0.06 1.09
N VAL A 218 -12.44 -1.09 0.45
CA VAL A 218 -11.48 -1.96 -0.26
C VAL A 218 -11.33 -1.63 -1.76
N GLY A 219 -11.83 -0.46 -2.19
CA GLY A 219 -11.81 -0.05 -3.60
C GLY A 219 -13.04 0.79 -3.99
N ASP A 220 -13.34 0.84 -5.29
CA ASP A 220 -14.47 1.59 -5.83
C ASP A 220 -15.82 1.10 -5.27
N ILE A 221 -16.80 2.01 -5.22
CA ILE A 221 -18.18 1.76 -4.80
C ILE A 221 -18.74 0.56 -5.56
N GLN A 222 -19.27 -0.40 -4.81
CA GLN A 222 -19.97 -1.55 -5.36
C GLN A 222 -21.38 -1.11 -5.76
N TRP A 223 -21.68 -1.25 -7.04
CA TRP A 223 -22.95 -0.83 -7.62
C TRP A 223 -23.94 -1.99 -7.60
N ASP A 224 -24.98 -1.87 -6.77
CA ASP A 224 -26.09 -2.80 -6.72
C ASP A 224 -27.13 -2.36 -7.77
N VAL A 225 -27.06 -2.99 -8.94
CA VAL A 225 -27.94 -2.73 -10.07
C VAL A 225 -28.49 -4.04 -10.62
N ASP A 226 -29.69 -4.00 -11.21
CA ASP A 226 -30.29 -5.18 -11.85
C ASP A 226 -29.33 -5.77 -12.91
N GLN A 227 -29.39 -7.09 -13.08
CA GLN A 227 -28.54 -7.82 -14.04
C GLN A 227 -28.62 -7.25 -15.46
N GLU A 228 -29.77 -6.71 -15.89
CA GLU A 228 -29.92 -6.08 -17.21
C GLU A 228 -29.05 -4.82 -17.40
N PHE A 229 -28.51 -4.25 -16.32
CA PHE A 229 -27.65 -3.07 -16.31
C PHE A 229 -26.17 -3.39 -16.05
N GLU A 230 -25.80 -4.66 -15.94
CA GLU A 230 -24.43 -5.08 -15.63
C GLU A 230 -23.42 -4.49 -16.62
N GLY A 231 -23.74 -4.49 -17.92
CA GLY A 231 -22.92 -3.92 -18.98
C GLY A 231 -22.95 -2.39 -19.13
N ARG A 232 -23.80 -1.66 -18.40
CA ARG A 232 -23.83 -0.19 -18.44
C ARG A 232 -22.63 0.38 -17.67
N TYR A 233 -22.04 1.47 -18.17
CA TYR A 233 -20.93 2.14 -17.49
C TYR A 233 -21.37 2.63 -16.10
N LYS A 234 -20.49 2.45 -15.12
CA LYS A 234 -20.66 2.88 -13.73
C LYS A 234 -19.34 3.53 -13.30
N PRO A 235 -19.37 4.74 -12.73
CA PRO A 235 -18.14 5.43 -12.47
C PRO A 235 -17.39 4.80 -11.28
N PRO A 236 -16.06 4.80 -11.29
CA PRO A 236 -15.26 4.30 -10.18
C PRO A 236 -15.18 5.38 -9.09
N ASN A 237 -16.26 5.59 -8.34
CA ASN A 237 -16.26 6.51 -7.20
C ASN A 237 -15.82 5.77 -5.93
N VAL A 238 -15.22 6.47 -4.97
CA VAL A 238 -14.84 5.94 -3.66
C VAL A 238 -15.41 6.79 -2.55
N PHE A 239 -15.89 6.19 -1.46
CA PHE A 239 -16.29 6.95 -0.28
C PHE A 239 -15.05 7.32 0.53
N LEU A 240 -14.79 8.61 0.68
CA LEU A 240 -13.63 9.13 1.40
C LEU A 240 -14.06 9.93 2.62
N ARG A 241 -13.26 9.87 3.69
CA ARG A 241 -13.45 10.71 4.89
C ARG A 241 -12.14 11.20 5.50
N THR A 242 -12.16 12.37 6.15
CA THR A 242 -11.04 12.84 6.96
C THR A 242 -11.03 12.12 8.31
N VAL A 243 -9.86 11.82 8.86
CA VAL A 243 -9.74 11.25 10.22
C VAL A 243 -9.64 12.38 11.23
N ARG A 244 -10.47 12.36 12.29
CA ARG A 244 -10.29 13.28 13.42
C ARG A 244 -8.95 12.96 14.11
N HIS A 245 -8.00 13.90 14.12
CA HIS A 245 -6.86 13.85 15.04
C HIS A 245 -7.39 13.96 16.47
N THR A 246 -7.81 12.84 17.05
CA THR A 246 -8.09 12.75 18.48
C THR A 246 -6.73 12.65 19.16
N ARG A 247 -6.32 13.72 19.84
CA ARG A 247 -5.35 13.66 20.93
C ARG A 247 -5.87 12.61 21.93
N TYR A 248 -5.46 11.35 21.78
CA TYR A 248 -5.52 10.40 22.87
C TYR A 248 -4.42 10.82 23.85
N MET A 249 -4.77 11.71 24.77
CA MET A 249 -4.02 11.81 26.03
C MET A 249 -4.15 10.46 26.71
N LEU A 250 -3.02 9.79 26.87
CA LEU A 250 -2.84 8.73 27.87
C LEU A 250 -3.44 9.21 29.20
N HIS A 251 -4.45 8.53 29.71
CA HIS A 251 -4.65 8.45 31.16
C HIS A 251 -4.03 7.15 31.63
N ARG A 252 -2.73 7.24 31.97
CA ARG A 252 -2.10 6.34 32.94
C ARG A 252 -2.73 6.66 34.30
N SER A 253 -3.29 5.63 34.94
CA SER A 253 -3.61 5.64 36.36
C SER A 253 -2.38 6.05 37.16
N ILE A 254 -2.46 7.22 37.81
CA ILE A 254 -1.58 7.57 38.92
C ILE A 254 -2.35 7.23 40.19
N LEU A 255 -1.86 6.20 40.88
CA LEU A 255 -2.16 5.95 42.28
C LEU A 255 -1.68 7.17 43.08
N LEU A 256 -2.60 7.92 43.66
CA LEU A 256 -2.35 8.75 44.83
C LEU A 256 -3.14 8.15 45.99
N GLY A 257 -2.39 7.82 47.03
CA GLY A 257 -2.92 7.31 48.28
C GLY A 257 -3.57 8.40 49.14
N GLU A 258 -4.35 7.87 50.08
CA GLU A 258 -4.75 8.43 51.37
C GLU A 258 -5.82 9.55 51.41
N GLY A 259 -6.97 9.17 51.98
CA GLY A 259 -7.62 9.95 53.04
C GLY A 259 -9.03 10.45 52.74
N GLY A 260 -10.04 9.86 53.41
CA GLY A 260 -11.27 10.57 53.76
C GLY A 260 -12.59 9.86 53.43
N MET A 261 -13.21 9.27 54.46
CA MET A 261 -14.58 8.74 54.48
C MET A 261 -15.64 9.77 54.06
N VAL A 262 -16.63 9.36 53.25
CA VAL A 262 -18.08 9.58 53.51
C VAL A 262 -18.88 8.43 52.88
N SER A 263 -19.87 7.92 53.62
CA SER A 263 -20.72 6.76 53.38
C SER A 263 -21.96 7.00 52.50
N SER A 264 -22.51 5.88 51.99
CA SER A 264 -23.90 5.62 51.51
C SER A 264 -24.23 6.19 50.11
N VAL A 265 -24.84 5.48 49.14
CA VAL A 265 -25.84 4.40 49.15
C VAL A 265 -25.66 3.51 47.89
N GLU A 266 -25.84 2.18 48.02
CA GLU A 266 -25.87 1.23 46.89
C GLU A 266 -27.21 1.26 46.15
N TRP A 267 -27.16 1.29 44.81
CA TRP A 267 -28.21 0.81 43.92
C TRP A 267 -27.58 -0.14 42.91
N GLY A 268 -27.94 -1.42 42.98
CA GLY A 268 -27.47 -2.45 42.06
C GLY A 268 -28.04 -2.27 40.66
N VAL A 269 -27.17 -2.24 39.65
CA VAL A 269 -27.52 -2.40 38.24
C VAL A 269 -26.53 -3.38 37.63
N ALA A 270 -27.06 -4.39 36.95
CA ALA A 270 -26.34 -5.49 36.32
C ALA A 270 -25.19 -5.00 35.42
N THR A 271 -24.04 -5.65 35.56
CA THR A 271 -22.88 -5.47 34.69
C THR A 271 -23.23 -5.84 33.24
N PRO A 272 -23.05 -4.95 32.26
CA PRO A 272 -23.06 -5.32 30.86
C PRO A 272 -21.82 -6.18 30.55
N PRO A 273 -21.89 -7.11 29.57
CA PRO A 273 -20.76 -7.93 29.21
C PRO A 273 -19.60 -7.03 28.74
N LYS A 274 -18.38 -7.36 29.20
CA LYS A 274 -17.15 -6.70 28.75
C LYS A 274 -17.14 -6.66 27.22
N SER A 275 -17.25 -5.46 26.66
CA SER A 275 -16.89 -5.20 25.27
C SER A 275 -15.43 -5.63 25.11
N THR A 276 -15.23 -6.73 24.39
CA THR A 276 -13.92 -7.10 23.86
C THR A 276 -13.53 -6.01 22.89
N THR A 277 -12.64 -5.11 23.31
CA THR A 277 -11.88 -4.27 22.40
C THR A 277 -11.30 -5.18 21.33
N ALA A 278 -11.71 -5.01 20.07
CA ALA A 278 -11.08 -5.70 18.96
C ALA A 278 -9.61 -5.28 18.96
N VAL A 279 -8.74 -6.17 19.44
CA VAL A 279 -7.30 -5.98 19.36
C VAL A 279 -6.97 -6.13 17.88
N THR A 280 -6.76 -5.00 17.18
CA THR A 280 -6.15 -5.02 15.86
C THR A 280 -4.75 -5.59 16.03
N MET A 281 -4.54 -6.79 15.51
CA MET A 281 -3.26 -7.51 15.61
C MET A 281 -2.20 -6.81 14.73
N PRO A 282 -0.90 -6.89 15.07
CA PRO A 282 0.11 -6.07 14.42
C PRO A 282 0.45 -6.58 13.02
N ILE A 283 0.67 -5.65 12.08
CA ILE A 283 1.13 -5.94 10.72
C ILE A 283 2.66 -6.13 10.74
N VAL A 284 3.13 -7.22 10.13
CA VAL A 284 4.55 -7.58 10.08
C VAL A 284 5.01 -7.72 8.64
N ASP A 285 5.99 -6.90 8.26
CA ASP A 285 6.67 -6.99 6.97
C ASP A 285 7.93 -7.88 7.10
N ILE A 286 7.89 -9.08 6.52
CA ILE A 286 9.04 -10.00 6.54
C ILE A 286 9.95 -9.92 5.31
N HIS A 287 9.56 -9.16 4.29
CA HIS A 287 10.32 -9.04 3.06
C HIS A 287 10.67 -7.57 2.88
N THR A 288 11.77 -7.17 3.52
CA THR A 288 12.23 -5.80 3.42
C THR A 288 13.73 -5.69 3.68
N HIS A 289 14.36 -4.72 3.03
CA HIS A 289 15.79 -4.70 2.84
C HIS A 289 16.46 -3.43 3.37
N VAL A 290 17.72 -3.57 3.74
CA VAL A 290 18.63 -2.48 4.11
C VAL A 290 20.05 -2.75 3.61
N TYR A 291 20.82 -1.69 3.41
CA TYR A 291 22.28 -1.69 3.31
C TYR A 291 22.83 -0.95 4.53
N PRO A 292 23.13 -1.64 5.64
CA PRO A 292 23.50 -0.97 6.88
C PRO A 292 24.84 -0.22 6.73
N PRO A 293 25.10 0.83 7.52
CA PRO A 293 26.35 1.60 7.51
C PRO A 293 27.64 0.80 7.29
N LYS A 294 27.85 -0.33 7.99
CA LYS A 294 29.04 -1.17 7.79
C LYS A 294 29.14 -1.81 6.43
N TYR A 295 28.00 -2.17 5.83
CA TYR A 295 27.98 -2.64 4.45
C TYR A 295 28.18 -1.49 3.45
N MET A 296 27.64 -0.31 3.72
CA MET A 296 27.88 0.87 2.89
C MET A 296 29.34 1.33 2.91
N GLU A 297 30.01 1.26 4.07
CA GLU A 297 31.46 1.46 4.20
C GLU A 297 32.21 0.48 3.29
N LEU A 298 31.89 -0.82 3.36
CA LEU A 298 32.47 -1.86 2.51
C LEU A 298 32.24 -1.58 1.02
N LEU A 299 31.02 -1.27 0.59
CA LEU A 299 30.74 -1.01 -0.82
C LEU A 299 31.42 0.26 -1.33
N ARG A 300 31.59 1.29 -0.49
CA ARG A 300 32.27 2.54 -0.86
C ARG A 300 33.79 2.37 -0.95
N SER A 301 34.38 1.42 -0.21
CA SER A 301 35.82 1.16 -0.26
C SER A 301 36.24 0.29 -1.46
N ARG A 302 35.29 -0.30 -2.18
CA ARG A 302 35.56 -1.21 -3.30
C ARG A 302 35.85 -0.48 -4.61
N SER A 303 36.71 -1.09 -5.41
CA SER A 303 37.07 -0.65 -6.78
C SER A 303 36.51 -1.57 -7.87
N THR A 304 35.97 -2.73 -7.51
CA THR A 304 35.37 -3.73 -8.41
C THR A 304 33.94 -4.01 -7.99
N VAL A 305 33.06 -4.29 -8.95
CA VAL A 305 31.66 -4.65 -8.70
C VAL A 305 31.54 -5.75 -7.61
N PRO A 306 30.62 -5.62 -6.65
CA PRO A 306 29.73 -4.49 -6.42
C PRO A 306 30.42 -3.31 -5.72
N TYR A 307 30.00 -2.08 -6.00
CA TYR A 307 30.47 -0.88 -5.28
C TYR A 307 29.41 0.23 -5.24
N VAL A 308 29.58 1.18 -4.33
CA VAL A 308 28.83 2.45 -4.29
C VAL A 308 29.78 3.61 -4.52
N ARG A 309 29.46 4.49 -5.47
CA ARG A 309 30.28 5.67 -5.78
C ARG A 309 29.44 6.87 -6.19
N THR A 310 29.91 8.06 -5.85
CA THR A 310 29.45 9.32 -6.44
C THR A 310 30.35 9.69 -7.62
N PHE A 311 29.74 10.10 -8.73
CA PHE A 311 30.46 10.50 -9.93
C PHE A 311 30.57 12.03 -9.99
N PRO A 312 31.67 12.61 -10.51
CA PRO A 312 31.83 14.07 -10.58
C PRO A 312 30.71 14.77 -11.34
N GLU A 313 30.11 14.11 -12.35
CA GLU A 313 29.02 14.67 -13.16
C GLU A 313 27.66 14.64 -12.44
N ALA A 314 27.56 13.93 -11.30
CA ALA A 314 26.35 13.79 -10.49
C ALA A 314 26.70 13.65 -9.00
N PRO A 315 27.23 14.72 -8.38
CA PRO A 315 27.76 14.66 -7.01
C PRO A 315 26.69 14.31 -5.96
N ASP A 316 25.43 14.64 -6.25
CA ASP A 316 24.29 14.41 -5.36
C ASP A 316 23.59 13.06 -5.60
N SER A 317 24.08 12.23 -6.53
CA SER A 317 23.48 10.93 -6.87
C SER A 317 24.51 9.81 -6.75
N ALA A 318 24.65 9.25 -5.54
CA ALA A 318 25.40 8.02 -5.36
C ALA A 318 24.75 6.90 -6.18
N ARG A 319 25.60 6.09 -6.82
CA ARG A 319 25.18 4.95 -7.64
C ARG A 319 25.59 3.66 -6.98
N LEU A 320 24.66 2.72 -6.90
CA LEU A 320 24.92 1.33 -6.57
C LEU A 320 25.09 0.55 -7.87
N ILE A 321 26.28 -0.04 -8.05
CA ILE A 321 26.61 -0.95 -9.16
C ILE A 321 26.78 -2.33 -8.55
N ILE A 322 25.95 -3.30 -8.94
CA ILE A 322 25.99 -4.66 -8.38
C ILE A 322 26.17 -5.76 -9.42
N LEU A 323 25.91 -5.50 -10.70
CA LEU A 323 26.17 -6.45 -11.78
C LEU A 323 27.31 -5.96 -12.68
N PRO A 324 28.21 -6.83 -13.17
CA PRO A 324 29.29 -6.43 -14.08
C PRO A 324 28.77 -5.71 -15.35
N GLY A 325 27.60 -6.10 -15.85
CA GLY A 325 26.97 -5.44 -17.00
C GLY A 325 26.46 -4.02 -16.72
N GLU A 326 26.33 -3.61 -15.45
CA GLU A 326 25.97 -2.24 -15.07
C GLU A 326 27.20 -1.30 -15.05
N ASP A 327 28.42 -1.84 -15.13
CA ASP A 327 29.70 -1.11 -14.99
C ASP A 327 30.35 -0.79 -16.35
N ASP A 328 29.55 -0.50 -17.38
CA ASP A 328 30.06 -0.19 -18.72
C ASP A 328 30.61 1.26 -18.78
N PRO A 329 31.93 1.45 -19.05
CA PRO A 329 32.54 2.78 -19.18
C PRO A 329 31.90 3.69 -20.24
N SER A 330 31.24 3.11 -21.26
CA SER A 330 30.55 3.85 -22.32
C SER A 330 29.16 4.35 -21.92
N THR A 331 28.57 3.81 -20.85
CA THR A 331 27.28 4.28 -20.30
C THR A 331 27.51 5.55 -19.47
N PRO A 332 26.69 6.62 -19.63
CA PRO A 332 26.77 7.82 -18.80
C PRO A 332 26.75 7.49 -17.31
N SER A 333 27.53 8.19 -16.49
CA SER A 333 27.68 7.89 -15.05
C SER A 333 26.35 7.94 -14.28
N THR A 334 25.44 8.83 -14.65
CA THR A 334 24.06 8.93 -14.13
C THR A 334 23.16 7.77 -14.52
N SER A 335 23.55 6.98 -15.53
CA SER A 335 22.80 5.84 -16.06
C SER A 335 23.40 4.49 -15.68
N ARG A 336 24.56 4.45 -15.00
CA ARG A 336 25.15 3.19 -14.49
C ARG A 336 24.48 2.74 -13.21
N GLY A 337 24.19 1.44 -13.12
CA GLY A 337 23.46 0.82 -12.02
C GLY A 337 22.23 1.63 -11.59
N ARG A 338 22.02 1.78 -10.28
CA ARG A 338 20.83 2.45 -9.73
C ARG A 338 21.18 3.60 -8.80
N PRO A 339 20.35 4.67 -8.72
CA PRO A 339 20.47 5.63 -7.64
C PRO A 339 20.29 4.91 -6.31
N ILE A 340 21.12 5.25 -5.32
CA ILE A 340 20.98 4.76 -3.96
C ILE A 340 20.81 5.96 -3.02
N GLY A 341 19.59 6.13 -2.51
CA GLY A 341 19.26 7.16 -1.52
C GLY A 341 19.31 6.63 -0.09
N SER A 342 19.02 7.52 0.86
CA SER A 342 19.01 7.21 2.30
C SER A 342 17.99 6.14 2.68
N GLU A 343 16.94 5.93 1.88
CA GLU A 343 15.94 4.87 2.06
C GLU A 343 16.54 3.45 2.11
N TYR A 344 17.74 3.27 1.57
CA TYR A 344 18.45 2.00 1.62
C TYR A 344 19.26 1.81 2.90
N TYR A 345 19.86 2.86 3.46
CA TYR A 345 20.91 2.71 4.49
C TYR A 345 20.67 3.50 5.78
N GLU A 346 19.68 4.38 5.83
CA GLU A 346 19.30 5.10 7.04
C GLU A 346 18.09 4.43 7.70
N ILE A 347 18.29 3.82 8.87
CA ILE A 347 17.22 3.08 9.56
C ILE A 347 15.99 3.94 9.93
N LYS A 348 16.18 5.25 10.12
CA LYS A 348 15.08 6.19 10.36
C LYS A 348 14.14 6.30 9.15
N GLU A 349 14.65 6.17 7.92
CA GLU A 349 13.84 6.21 6.69
C GLU A 349 12.99 4.94 6.58
N LYS A 350 13.56 3.79 6.97
CA LYS A 350 12.80 2.55 7.17
C LYS A 350 11.66 2.74 8.16
N ILE A 351 11.91 3.37 9.31
CA ILE A 351 10.86 3.64 10.30
C ILE A 351 9.80 4.61 9.76
N ALA A 352 10.21 5.65 9.01
CA ALA A 352 9.28 6.56 8.35
C ALA A 352 8.38 5.82 7.34
N PHE A 353 8.96 4.95 6.50
CA PHE A 353 8.23 4.07 5.59
C PHE A 353 7.24 3.16 6.33
N MET A 354 7.66 2.54 7.43
CA MET A 354 6.79 1.68 8.24
C MET A 354 5.61 2.47 8.80
N ASN A 355 5.85 3.66 9.35
CA ASN A 355 4.80 4.51 9.91
C ASN A 355 3.81 4.97 8.82
N LEU A 356 4.32 5.32 7.65
CA LEU A 356 3.50 5.72 6.50
C LEU A 356 2.54 4.60 6.05
N HIS A 357 3.03 3.37 6.02
CA HIS A 357 2.26 2.21 5.53
C HIS A 357 1.63 1.37 6.65
N LYS A 358 1.59 1.89 7.88
CA LYS A 358 0.99 1.25 9.07
C LYS A 358 1.58 -0.15 9.37
N ILE A 359 2.89 -0.30 9.18
CA ILE A 359 3.63 -1.54 9.48
C ILE A 359 4.15 -1.46 10.91
N ASP A 360 3.68 -2.37 11.76
CA ASP A 360 4.05 -2.40 13.17
C ASP A 360 5.44 -3.00 13.37
N LYS A 361 5.76 -4.09 12.66
CA LYS A 361 7.07 -4.75 12.77
C LYS A 361 7.68 -4.98 11.38
N SER A 362 9.00 -4.84 11.28
CA SER A 362 9.75 -5.26 10.10
C SER A 362 10.85 -6.23 10.48
N VAL A 363 10.98 -7.31 9.70
CA VAL A 363 12.12 -8.22 9.76
C VAL A 363 13.03 -7.86 8.60
N ILE A 364 13.97 -6.94 8.85
CA ILE A 364 14.86 -6.39 7.83
C ILE A 364 15.92 -7.43 7.43
N SER A 365 16.44 -7.32 6.22
CA SER A 365 17.50 -8.20 5.72
C SER A 365 18.50 -7.42 4.89
N LEU A 366 19.75 -7.90 4.86
CA LEU A 366 20.75 -7.32 3.97
C LEU A 366 20.30 -7.55 2.52
N ALA A 367 20.22 -6.49 1.72
CA ALA A 367 19.88 -6.64 0.30
C ALA A 367 20.99 -7.35 -0.50
N ASN A 368 20.61 -7.94 -1.63
CA ASN A 368 21.54 -8.55 -2.58
C ASN A 368 22.64 -7.55 -3.04
N PRO A 369 23.89 -7.98 -3.30
CA PRO A 369 24.35 -9.38 -3.40
C PRO A 369 24.93 -9.95 -2.10
N TRP A 370 24.49 -9.47 -0.93
CA TRP A 370 24.96 -9.97 0.37
C TRP A 370 26.48 -9.92 0.51
N LEU A 371 27.14 -11.05 0.70
CA LEU A 371 28.59 -11.18 0.80
C LEU A 371 29.17 -12.10 -0.28
N ASP A 372 28.37 -12.45 -1.29
CA ASP A 372 28.69 -13.49 -2.26
C ASP A 372 29.91 -13.14 -3.14
N PHE A 373 30.29 -11.86 -3.16
CA PHE A 373 31.44 -11.33 -3.89
C PHE A 373 32.73 -11.27 -3.07
N LEU A 374 32.67 -11.50 -1.75
CA LEU A 374 33.85 -11.36 -0.88
C LEU A 374 34.75 -12.59 -0.99
N PRO A 375 36.08 -12.41 -0.95
CA PRO A 375 37.02 -13.51 -0.76
C PRO A 375 36.75 -14.27 0.54
N ALA A 376 37.08 -15.56 0.55
CA ALA A 376 36.80 -16.48 1.65
C ALA A 376 37.40 -16.02 2.99
N GLU A 377 38.59 -15.42 2.93
CA GLU A 377 39.37 -14.94 4.07
C GLU A 377 38.78 -13.68 4.72
N GLU A 378 38.01 -12.88 3.98
CA GLU A 378 37.39 -11.64 4.48
C GLU A 378 35.92 -11.85 4.90
N ALA A 379 35.25 -12.82 4.29
CA ALA A 379 33.79 -12.98 4.40
C ALA A 379 33.32 -13.21 5.84
N GLY A 380 34.03 -14.03 6.62
CA GLY A 380 33.64 -14.34 8.01
C GLY A 380 33.62 -13.11 8.92
N GLU A 381 34.68 -12.30 8.88
CA GLU A 381 34.76 -11.06 9.67
C GLU A 381 33.75 -10.01 9.19
N ALA A 382 33.54 -9.90 7.88
CA ALA A 382 32.55 -9.00 7.30
C ALA A 382 31.12 -9.35 7.75
N ALA A 383 30.76 -10.64 7.71
CA ALA A 383 29.45 -11.12 8.15
C ALA A 383 29.18 -10.76 9.62
N GLN A 384 30.15 -11.01 10.51
CA GLN A 384 30.01 -10.66 11.92
C GLN A 384 29.77 -9.17 12.12
N LYS A 385 30.63 -8.32 11.54
CA LYS A 385 30.52 -6.87 11.64
C LYS A 385 29.18 -6.32 11.13
N ILE A 386 28.69 -6.86 10.02
CA ILE A 386 27.42 -6.42 9.42
C ILE A 386 26.23 -6.91 10.24
N ASN A 387 26.24 -8.17 10.68
CA ASN A 387 25.17 -8.72 11.52
C ASN A 387 25.09 -7.99 12.88
N ASP A 388 26.22 -7.59 13.45
CA ASP A 388 26.27 -6.79 14.68
C ASP A 388 25.72 -5.38 14.45
N ASP A 389 26.08 -4.71 13.34
CA ASP A 389 25.54 -3.40 12.97
C ASP A 389 24.01 -3.44 12.79
N VAL A 390 23.48 -4.47 12.12
CA VAL A 390 22.02 -4.64 11.97
C VAL A 390 21.34 -4.93 13.30
N ASN A 391 21.95 -5.75 14.16
CA ASN A 391 21.43 -6.01 15.51
C ASN A 391 21.38 -4.72 16.36
N ASP A 392 22.42 -3.89 16.28
CA ASP A 392 22.51 -2.62 16.98
C ASP A 392 21.48 -1.62 16.44
N GLN A 393 21.21 -1.59 15.13
CA GLN A 393 20.13 -0.80 14.55
C GLN A 393 18.75 -1.26 15.03
N CYS A 394 18.50 -2.57 15.10
CA CYS A 394 17.25 -3.09 15.65
C CYS A 394 17.07 -2.68 17.12
N SER A 395 18.16 -2.60 17.89
CA SER A 395 18.12 -2.18 19.30
C SER A 395 17.65 -0.74 19.53
N GLN A 396 17.79 0.12 18.52
CA GLN A 396 17.32 1.51 18.56
C GLN A 396 15.78 1.61 18.48
N TYR A 397 15.13 0.59 17.94
CA TYR A 397 13.67 0.51 17.79
C TYR A 397 13.15 -0.85 18.28
N PRO A 398 13.25 -1.12 19.60
CA PRO A 398 12.83 -2.39 20.17
C PRO A 398 11.34 -2.64 19.87
N GLU A 399 10.98 -3.91 19.72
CA GLU A 399 9.64 -4.37 19.33
C GLU A 399 9.17 -3.98 17.93
N ARG A 400 9.86 -3.08 17.22
CA ARG A 400 9.56 -2.67 15.84
C ARG A 400 10.45 -3.37 14.81
N LEU A 401 11.71 -3.64 15.15
CA LEU A 401 12.70 -4.18 14.22
C LEU A 401 13.30 -5.51 14.70
N TYR A 402 13.38 -6.44 13.75
CA TYR A 402 14.08 -7.72 13.83
C TYR A 402 14.84 -7.92 12.52
N PHE A 403 15.68 -8.95 12.39
CA PHE A 403 16.39 -9.16 11.14
C PHE A 403 16.68 -10.62 10.78
N PHE A 404 16.86 -10.86 9.48
CA PHE A 404 17.52 -12.05 8.95
C PHE A 404 19.01 -11.76 8.77
N GLY A 405 19.87 -12.56 9.40
CA GLY A 405 21.32 -12.42 9.31
C GLY A 405 21.87 -12.81 7.94
N THR A 406 22.97 -12.19 7.52
CA THR A 406 23.70 -12.59 6.30
C THR A 406 24.75 -13.65 6.62
N LEU A 407 25.05 -14.52 5.65
CA LEU A 407 26.01 -15.61 5.78
C LEU A 407 27.27 -15.39 4.93
N PRO A 408 28.47 -15.77 5.40
CA PRO A 408 29.71 -15.66 4.64
C PRO A 408 29.90 -16.85 3.70
N LEU A 409 29.04 -16.99 2.68
CA LEU A 409 28.96 -18.21 1.85
C LEU A 409 30.21 -18.54 1.03
N SER A 410 31.12 -17.59 0.84
CA SER A 410 32.43 -17.86 0.23
C SER A 410 33.47 -18.43 1.21
N ALA A 411 33.21 -18.37 2.52
CA ALA A 411 34.07 -18.93 3.55
C ALA A 411 33.91 -20.46 3.65
N SER A 412 34.73 -21.08 4.51
CA SER A 412 34.59 -22.50 4.83
C SER A 412 33.26 -22.80 5.52
N THR A 413 32.74 -24.02 5.34
CA THR A 413 31.48 -24.47 5.96
C THR A 413 31.51 -24.41 7.48
N GLU A 414 32.69 -24.54 8.08
CA GLU A 414 32.92 -24.42 9.52
C GLU A 414 32.70 -22.98 10.00
N ILE A 415 33.19 -21.98 9.24
CA ILE A 415 32.97 -20.57 9.54
C ILE A 415 31.50 -20.20 9.37
N ILE A 416 30.85 -20.71 8.31
CA ILE A 416 29.43 -20.48 8.06
C ILE A 416 28.57 -21.06 9.20
N ALA A 417 28.83 -22.31 9.59
CA ALA A 417 28.12 -22.96 10.69
C ALA A 417 28.33 -22.26 12.04
N ALA A 418 29.53 -21.76 12.31
CA ALA A 418 29.81 -20.96 13.51
C ALA A 418 29.02 -19.64 13.52
N GLU A 419 28.88 -18.96 12.37
CA GLU A 419 28.08 -17.74 12.28
C GLU A 419 26.58 -18.01 12.44
N ILE A 420 26.07 -19.12 11.90
CA ILE A 420 24.69 -19.59 12.13
C ILE A 420 24.41 -19.78 13.64
N GLU A 421 25.32 -20.46 14.33
CA GLU A 421 25.23 -20.65 15.78
C GLU A 421 25.26 -19.30 16.51
N ARG A 422 26.18 -18.40 16.14
CA ARG A 422 26.29 -17.07 16.75
C ARG A 422 25.04 -16.22 16.52
N LEU A 423 24.49 -16.20 15.30
CA LEU A 423 23.24 -15.50 14.96
C LEU A 423 22.08 -15.97 15.84
N SER A 424 22.04 -17.25 16.24
CA SER A 424 21.00 -17.76 17.14
C SER A 424 21.05 -17.16 18.56
N THR A 425 22.16 -16.50 18.92
CA THR A 425 22.35 -15.81 20.20
C THR A 425 22.05 -14.32 20.14
N LEU A 426 21.95 -13.73 18.94
CA LEU A 426 21.67 -12.30 18.78
C LEU A 426 20.20 -11.99 19.06
N LYS A 427 19.97 -10.94 19.84
CA LYS A 427 18.65 -10.62 20.41
C LYS A 427 17.56 -10.44 19.35
N TYR A 428 17.89 -9.80 18.23
CA TYR A 428 16.93 -9.41 17.19
C TYR A 428 16.98 -10.31 15.94
N ALA A 429 17.93 -11.24 15.84
CA ALA A 429 18.05 -12.15 14.71
C ALA A 429 16.92 -13.19 14.75
N ARG A 430 16.27 -13.45 13.60
CA ARG A 430 15.13 -14.39 13.45
C ARG A 430 15.26 -15.35 12.28
N GLY A 431 16.47 -15.53 11.78
CA GLY A 431 16.82 -16.44 10.71
C GLY A 431 17.99 -15.88 9.90
N VAL A 432 18.12 -16.36 8.67
CA VAL A 432 19.17 -15.94 7.74
C VAL A 432 18.57 -15.57 6.39
N ILE A 433 19.19 -14.65 5.66
CA ILE A 433 18.91 -14.41 4.24
C ILE A 433 20.01 -15.05 3.39
N MET A 434 19.63 -15.70 2.30
CA MET A 434 20.55 -16.43 1.42
C MET A 434 20.14 -16.26 -0.05
N GLY A 435 21.14 -16.10 -0.92
CA GLY A 435 20.97 -16.13 -2.38
C GLY A 435 20.85 -17.55 -2.94
N THR A 436 20.71 -17.67 -4.27
CA THR A 436 20.52 -18.96 -4.95
C THR A 436 21.82 -19.66 -5.37
N SER A 437 22.96 -18.98 -5.28
CA SER A 437 24.28 -19.51 -5.65
C SER A 437 24.86 -20.48 -4.61
N GLY A 438 24.42 -20.40 -3.35
CA GLY A 438 24.99 -21.21 -2.27
C GLY A 438 26.49 -20.96 -2.10
N LEU A 439 27.30 -22.01 -2.13
CA LEU A 439 28.76 -21.91 -2.12
C LEU A 439 29.37 -21.62 -3.52
N GLY A 440 28.54 -21.18 -4.48
CA GLY A 440 28.91 -20.91 -5.87
C GLY A 440 28.49 -21.98 -6.89
N GLN A 441 27.98 -23.12 -6.45
CA GLN A 441 27.51 -24.22 -7.32
C GLN A 441 25.99 -24.45 -7.24
N GLY A 442 25.26 -23.57 -6.56
CA GLY A 442 23.82 -23.65 -6.34
C GLY A 442 23.45 -24.41 -5.06
N LEU A 443 22.14 -24.48 -4.79
CA LEU A 443 21.58 -24.96 -3.52
C LEU A 443 21.49 -26.48 -3.39
N ASP A 444 21.75 -27.22 -4.48
CA ASP A 444 21.82 -28.68 -4.53
C ASP A 444 23.26 -29.21 -4.38
N ASP A 445 24.26 -28.34 -4.16
CA ASP A 445 25.63 -28.75 -3.87
C ASP A 445 25.69 -29.50 -2.52
N PRO A 446 26.11 -30.78 -2.48
CA PRO A 446 26.26 -31.53 -1.23
C PRO A 446 27.22 -30.86 -0.22
N LYS A 447 28.10 -29.97 -0.65
CA LYS A 447 28.95 -29.19 0.26
C LYS A 447 28.16 -28.20 1.12
N LEU A 448 26.90 -27.89 0.79
CA LEU A 448 26.00 -27.12 1.65
C LEU A 448 25.38 -27.95 2.79
N ASP A 449 25.49 -29.29 2.77
CA ASP A 449 24.89 -30.15 3.80
C ASP A 449 25.30 -29.75 5.24
N PRO A 450 26.56 -29.39 5.56
CA PRO A 450 26.92 -28.87 6.88
C PRO A 450 26.21 -27.56 7.25
N VAL A 451 25.96 -26.69 6.26
CA VAL A 451 25.24 -25.42 6.44
C VAL A 451 23.77 -25.69 6.72
N TYR A 452 23.13 -26.58 5.96
CA TYR A 452 21.75 -27.01 6.19
C TYR A 452 21.60 -27.71 7.55
N ALA A 453 22.56 -28.55 7.94
CA ALA A 453 22.57 -29.20 9.25
C ALA A 453 22.64 -28.17 10.39
N ALA A 454 23.45 -27.13 10.25
CA ALA A 454 23.54 -26.07 11.24
C ALA A 454 22.24 -25.26 11.33
N LEU A 455 21.65 -24.87 10.18
CA LEU A 455 20.39 -24.13 10.13
C LEU A 455 19.23 -24.94 10.75
N GLU A 456 19.17 -26.24 10.46
CA GLU A 456 18.18 -27.15 11.04
C GLU A 456 18.38 -27.32 12.55
N LYS A 457 19.63 -27.54 13.00
CA LYS A 457 19.99 -27.69 14.42
C LYS A 457 19.58 -26.47 15.23
N HIS A 458 19.82 -25.26 14.71
CA HIS A 458 19.51 -24.00 15.38
C HIS A 458 18.10 -23.47 15.06
N GLN A 459 17.30 -24.24 14.30
CA GLN A 459 15.92 -23.90 13.92
C GLN A 459 15.79 -22.51 13.27
N GLN A 460 16.79 -22.11 12.49
CA GLN A 460 16.79 -20.82 11.82
C GLN A 460 16.09 -20.91 10.46
N LEU A 461 15.14 -20.01 10.24
CA LEU A 461 14.45 -19.89 8.96
C LEU A 461 15.41 -19.32 7.91
N ILE A 462 15.45 -19.96 6.74
CA ILE A 462 16.13 -19.40 5.56
C ILE A 462 15.12 -18.52 4.83
N PHE A 463 15.40 -17.23 4.69
CA PHE A 463 14.75 -16.40 3.69
C PHE A 463 15.55 -16.49 2.39
N LEU A 464 15.05 -17.28 1.44
CA LEU A 464 15.69 -17.48 0.14
C LEU A 464 15.22 -16.41 -0.85
N HIS A 465 16.18 -15.63 -1.37
CA HIS A 465 15.91 -14.45 -2.17
C HIS A 465 16.70 -14.45 -3.49
N PRO A 466 16.12 -13.99 -4.60
CA PRO A 466 16.79 -13.94 -5.91
C PRO A 466 17.81 -12.80 -6.01
N HIS A 467 18.72 -12.92 -6.97
CA HIS A 467 19.64 -11.84 -7.35
C HIS A 467 20.18 -12.03 -8.76
N TYR A 468 20.59 -13.26 -9.10
CA TYR A 468 21.36 -13.55 -10.30
C TYR A 468 20.52 -13.56 -11.58
N GLY A 469 19.20 -13.71 -11.46
CA GLY A 469 18.26 -13.77 -12.55
C GLY A 469 18.55 -14.90 -13.54
N LEU A 470 18.31 -14.61 -14.82
CA LEU A 470 18.63 -15.50 -15.93
C LEU A 470 19.70 -14.87 -16.82
N PRO A 471 20.42 -15.66 -17.64
CA PRO A 471 21.37 -15.12 -18.61
C PRO A 471 20.71 -14.07 -19.51
N ALA A 472 21.31 -12.88 -19.62
CA ALA A 472 20.71 -11.73 -20.33
C ALA A 472 20.28 -12.04 -21.77
N SER A 473 20.94 -13.00 -22.43
CA SER A 473 20.61 -13.45 -23.79
C SER A 473 19.19 -13.99 -23.95
N VAL A 474 18.57 -14.51 -22.87
CA VAL A 474 17.20 -15.05 -22.92
C VAL A 474 16.13 -13.96 -23.12
N TYR A 475 16.47 -12.69 -22.84
CA TYR A 475 15.57 -11.54 -23.00
C TYR A 475 15.58 -10.98 -24.42
N GLY A 476 16.48 -11.44 -25.28
CA GLY A 476 16.58 -11.05 -26.68
C GLY A 476 17.18 -9.66 -26.92
N PRO A 477 17.41 -9.30 -28.19
CA PRO A 477 18.17 -8.09 -28.57
C PRO A 477 17.44 -6.78 -28.28
N ARG A 478 16.12 -6.82 -28.01
CA ARG A 478 15.29 -5.64 -27.69
C ARG A 478 15.11 -5.41 -26.18
N ALA A 479 15.76 -6.20 -25.34
CA ALA A 479 15.57 -6.16 -23.88
C ALA A 479 15.77 -4.76 -23.29
N SER A 480 16.71 -3.97 -23.82
CA SER A 480 16.97 -2.61 -23.37
C SER A 480 15.79 -1.64 -23.58
N GLU A 481 14.86 -1.94 -24.49
CA GLU A 481 13.65 -1.15 -24.70
C GLU A 481 12.62 -1.32 -23.58
N TYR A 482 12.76 -2.35 -22.75
CA TYR A 482 11.78 -2.73 -21.72
C TYR A 482 12.25 -2.40 -20.30
N GLY A 483 13.32 -1.61 -20.17
CA GLY A 483 13.94 -1.30 -18.88
C GLY A 483 14.27 -2.57 -18.10
N HIS A 484 13.97 -2.57 -16.80
CA HIS A 484 14.23 -3.70 -15.90
C HIS A 484 13.06 -4.68 -15.78
N VAL A 485 12.00 -4.56 -16.60
CA VAL A 485 10.78 -5.36 -16.45
C VAL A 485 11.08 -6.85 -16.59
N LEU A 486 11.77 -7.28 -17.65
CA LEU A 486 12.07 -8.70 -17.87
C LEU A 486 12.95 -9.33 -16.76
N PRO A 487 14.11 -8.76 -16.37
CA PRO A 487 14.93 -9.35 -15.32
C PRO A 487 14.24 -9.37 -13.95
N LEU A 488 13.45 -8.34 -13.59
CA LEU A 488 12.78 -8.29 -12.28
C LEU A 488 11.48 -9.11 -12.24
N ALA A 489 10.60 -8.95 -13.23
CA ALA A 489 9.29 -9.61 -13.22
C ALA A 489 9.35 -11.09 -13.64
N LEU A 490 10.38 -11.51 -14.40
CA LEU A 490 10.55 -12.90 -14.84
C LEU A 490 11.84 -13.51 -14.30
N GLY A 491 12.97 -12.82 -14.43
CA GLY A 491 14.27 -13.37 -14.03
C GLY A 491 14.32 -13.82 -12.57
N PHE A 492 13.99 -12.92 -11.66
CA PHE A 492 13.99 -13.19 -10.21
C PHE A 492 13.05 -14.35 -9.80
N PRO A 493 11.74 -14.36 -10.13
CA PRO A 493 10.87 -15.47 -9.73
C PRO A 493 11.23 -16.80 -10.41
N LEU A 494 11.76 -16.79 -11.65
CA LEU A 494 12.24 -18.00 -12.31
C LEU A 494 13.52 -18.54 -11.66
N GLU A 495 14.46 -17.67 -11.29
CA GLU A 495 15.67 -18.04 -10.55
C GLU A 495 15.32 -18.76 -9.23
N THR A 496 14.44 -18.18 -8.41
CA THR A 496 13.94 -18.80 -7.17
C THR A 496 13.33 -20.18 -7.45
N THR A 497 12.48 -20.27 -8.50
CA THR A 497 11.83 -21.53 -8.87
C THR A 497 12.83 -22.61 -9.26
N ILE A 498 13.85 -22.25 -10.05
CA ILE A 498 14.91 -23.19 -10.49
C ILE A 498 15.73 -23.64 -9.28
N ALA A 499 16.14 -22.73 -8.41
CA ALA A 499 16.94 -23.03 -7.23
C ALA A 499 16.22 -24.00 -6.27
N VAL A 500 14.94 -23.73 -5.98
CA VAL A 500 14.12 -24.60 -5.13
C VAL A 500 13.83 -25.94 -5.80
N SER A 501 13.58 -25.95 -7.11
CA SER A 501 13.40 -27.20 -7.87
C SER A 501 14.65 -28.08 -7.81
N ARG A 502 15.85 -27.49 -7.88
CA ARG A 502 17.12 -28.20 -7.69
C ARG A 502 17.25 -28.80 -6.28
N MET A 503 16.87 -28.05 -5.24
CA MET A 503 16.84 -28.57 -3.86
C MET A 503 15.86 -29.75 -3.71
N LEU A 504 14.67 -29.66 -4.32
CA LEU A 504 13.66 -30.72 -4.34
C LEU A 504 14.19 -31.99 -5.02
N LEU A 505 14.78 -31.85 -6.21
CA LEU A 505 15.27 -32.96 -7.02
C LEU A 505 16.53 -33.61 -6.45
N SER A 506 17.34 -32.86 -5.70
CA SER A 506 18.51 -33.37 -4.99
C SER A 506 18.19 -33.95 -3.61
N GLY A 507 16.93 -33.92 -3.17
CA GLY A 507 16.50 -34.52 -1.91
C GLY A 507 16.99 -33.77 -0.67
N VAL A 508 17.16 -32.44 -0.73
CA VAL A 508 17.59 -31.64 0.43
C VAL A 508 16.61 -31.83 1.60
N TRP A 509 15.30 -31.77 1.37
CA TRP A 509 14.28 -31.98 2.40
C TRP A 509 14.04 -33.44 2.79
N ASP A 510 14.65 -34.39 2.08
CA ASP A 510 14.70 -35.79 2.50
C ASP A 510 15.87 -36.01 3.49
N ARG A 511 16.97 -35.27 3.34
CA ARG A 511 18.11 -35.26 4.28
C ARG A 511 17.87 -34.38 5.51
N PHE A 512 17.27 -33.21 5.31
CA PHE A 512 17.03 -32.18 6.32
C PHE A 512 15.52 -31.93 6.47
N THR A 513 14.84 -32.91 7.05
CA THR A 513 13.36 -32.96 7.13
C THR A 513 12.73 -31.83 7.94
N LYS A 514 13.48 -31.14 8.78
CA LYS A 514 13.03 -30.01 9.63
C LYS A 514 13.53 -28.66 9.14
N LEU A 515 14.29 -28.62 8.03
CA LEU A 515 14.74 -27.38 7.41
C LEU A 515 13.54 -26.58 6.92
N ASN A 516 13.42 -25.33 7.36
CA ASN A 516 12.36 -24.43 6.94
C ASN A 516 12.91 -23.32 6.04
N VAL A 517 12.20 -23.03 4.95
CA VAL A 517 12.60 -22.01 3.98
C VAL A 517 11.41 -21.12 3.66
N LEU A 518 11.56 -19.82 3.88
CA LEU A 518 10.70 -18.77 3.36
C LEU A 518 11.17 -18.38 1.96
N LEU A 519 10.28 -18.46 0.98
CA LEU A 519 10.59 -18.12 -0.40
C LEU A 519 10.09 -16.72 -0.74
N ALA A 520 10.97 -15.93 -1.34
CA ALA A 520 10.63 -14.64 -1.92
C ALA A 520 9.59 -14.76 -3.05
N HIS A 521 8.77 -13.72 -3.18
CA HIS A 521 7.82 -13.50 -4.27
C HIS A 521 6.82 -14.65 -4.45
N SER A 522 6.22 -15.09 -3.34
CA SER A 522 5.34 -16.25 -3.23
C SER A 522 5.91 -17.55 -3.81
N GLY A 523 7.23 -17.75 -3.70
CA GLY A 523 7.91 -18.92 -4.27
C GLY A 523 8.25 -18.77 -5.76
N GLY A 524 8.25 -17.54 -6.26
CA GLY A 524 8.39 -17.24 -7.67
C GLY A 524 7.23 -17.81 -8.49
N THR A 525 7.49 -18.89 -9.22
CA THR A 525 6.47 -19.60 -10.02
C THR A 525 6.19 -21.00 -9.49
N LEU A 526 6.79 -21.39 -8.36
CA LEU A 526 6.68 -22.74 -7.81
C LEU A 526 5.24 -23.18 -7.51
N PRO A 527 4.36 -22.38 -6.86
CA PRO A 527 2.98 -22.79 -6.63
C PRO A 527 2.22 -23.13 -7.93
N PHE A 528 2.50 -22.38 -9.01
CA PHE A 528 1.88 -22.59 -10.31
C PHE A 528 2.45 -23.81 -11.05
N LEU A 529 3.76 -24.06 -10.90
CA LEU A 529 4.46 -25.13 -11.62
C LEU A 529 4.55 -26.46 -10.86
N ALA A 530 4.20 -26.51 -9.58
CA ALA A 530 4.33 -27.69 -8.72
C ALA A 530 3.72 -28.96 -9.33
N GLY A 531 2.49 -28.88 -9.86
CA GLY A 531 1.85 -30.03 -10.51
C GLY A 531 2.57 -30.51 -11.77
N ARG A 532 3.17 -29.58 -12.54
CA ARG A 532 3.98 -29.93 -13.71
C ARG A 532 5.29 -30.59 -13.29
N ILE A 533 5.95 -30.08 -12.25
CA ILE A 533 7.19 -30.64 -11.70
C ILE A 533 6.94 -32.07 -11.24
N GLU A 534 5.89 -32.32 -10.46
CA GLU A 534 5.50 -33.67 -10.02
C GLU A 534 5.25 -34.62 -11.20
N SER A 535 4.47 -34.17 -12.18
CA SER A 535 4.21 -34.99 -13.38
C SER A 535 5.50 -35.32 -14.12
N CYS A 536 6.41 -34.35 -14.30
CA CYS A 536 7.71 -34.59 -14.93
C CYS A 536 8.57 -35.58 -14.13
N ILE A 537 8.62 -35.48 -12.80
CA ILE A 537 9.38 -36.41 -11.95
C ILE A 537 8.87 -37.86 -12.11
N LEU A 538 7.56 -38.06 -12.08
CA LEU A 538 6.95 -39.39 -12.15
C LEU A 538 7.08 -40.05 -13.53
N HIS A 539 7.19 -39.24 -14.59
CA HIS A 539 7.30 -39.71 -15.97
C HIS A 539 8.74 -39.69 -16.50
N ASP A 540 9.73 -39.28 -15.71
CA ASP A 540 11.13 -39.25 -16.13
C ASP A 540 11.78 -40.65 -16.02
N GLY A 541 12.16 -41.20 -17.17
CA GLY A 541 12.78 -42.52 -17.26
C GLY A 541 14.16 -42.62 -16.59
N TYR A 542 14.92 -41.52 -16.54
CA TYR A 542 16.22 -41.49 -15.87
C TYR A 542 16.04 -41.54 -14.36
N LEU A 543 15.17 -40.71 -13.78
CA LEU A 543 14.90 -40.71 -12.35
C LEU A 543 14.35 -42.06 -11.89
N LYS A 544 13.41 -42.64 -12.64
CA LYS A 544 12.86 -43.97 -12.34
C LYS A 544 13.93 -45.06 -12.36
N LYS A 545 14.78 -45.09 -13.38
CA LYS A 545 15.88 -46.07 -13.50
C LYS A 545 16.86 -46.00 -12.32
N HIS A 546 17.06 -44.82 -11.75
CA HIS A 546 17.98 -44.60 -10.63
C HIS A 546 17.28 -44.60 -9.26
N GLY A 547 16.01 -44.99 -9.19
CA GLY A 547 15.24 -45.03 -7.94
C GLY A 547 15.02 -43.66 -7.29
N LYS A 548 15.16 -42.57 -8.04
CA LYS A 548 15.02 -41.19 -7.53
C LYS A 548 13.59 -40.66 -7.56
N SER A 549 12.68 -41.35 -8.23
CA SER A 549 11.25 -41.02 -8.25
C SER A 549 10.45 -41.74 -7.15
N GLU A 550 11.05 -42.71 -6.46
CA GLU A 550 10.40 -43.54 -5.45
C GLU A 550 10.80 -43.09 -4.02
N LYS A 551 9.88 -43.17 -3.06
CA LYS A 551 10.13 -42.86 -1.63
C LYS A 551 10.62 -41.43 -1.32
N ARG A 552 10.53 -40.52 -2.28
CA ARG A 552 10.68 -39.08 -2.04
C ARG A 552 9.41 -38.51 -1.40
N ARG A 553 9.55 -37.43 -0.64
CA ARG A 553 8.42 -36.60 -0.26
C ARG A 553 7.95 -35.80 -1.47
N ASP A 554 6.63 -35.69 -1.66
CA ASP A 554 6.10 -34.95 -2.79
C ASP A 554 6.26 -33.42 -2.60
N VAL A 555 6.21 -32.67 -3.70
CA VAL A 555 6.38 -31.21 -3.70
C VAL A 555 5.29 -30.53 -2.88
N TRP A 556 4.06 -31.05 -2.90
CA TRP A 556 2.93 -30.49 -2.14
C TRP A 556 3.11 -30.69 -0.63
N ASP A 557 3.62 -31.85 -0.21
CA ASP A 557 3.99 -32.13 1.16
C ASP A 557 5.05 -31.16 1.64
N ILE A 558 6.11 -30.93 0.84
CA ILE A 558 7.19 -29.99 1.19
C ILE A 558 6.66 -28.55 1.24
N LEU A 559 5.79 -28.15 0.30
CA LEU A 559 5.09 -26.85 0.33
C LEU A 559 4.27 -26.64 1.62
N LYS A 560 3.62 -27.70 2.12
CA LYS A 560 2.78 -27.65 3.33
C LYS A 560 3.54 -27.79 4.65
N THR A 561 4.78 -28.25 4.63
CA THR A 561 5.50 -28.61 5.87
C THR A 561 6.81 -27.87 6.07
N ASN A 562 7.58 -27.59 5.01
CA ASN A 562 8.91 -27.01 5.08
C ASN A 562 9.00 -25.61 4.46
N ILE A 563 8.15 -25.30 3.49
CA ILE A 563 8.20 -24.03 2.76
C ILE A 563 7.19 -23.05 3.32
N TYR A 564 7.61 -21.82 3.56
CA TYR A 564 6.77 -20.66 3.76
C TYR A 564 6.86 -19.79 2.51
N LEU A 565 5.81 -19.03 2.20
CA LEU A 565 5.78 -18.13 1.06
C LEU A 565 5.51 -16.71 1.57
N ASP A 566 6.26 -15.73 1.08
CA ASP A 566 5.80 -14.35 1.26
C ASP A 566 4.56 -14.06 0.39
N ALA A 567 3.89 -12.94 0.65
CA ALA A 567 2.75 -12.44 -0.11
C ALA A 567 3.12 -11.32 -1.10
N VAL A 568 4.39 -11.25 -1.54
CA VAL A 568 4.86 -10.27 -2.53
C VAL A 568 4.53 -10.78 -3.93
N ILE A 569 3.26 -10.66 -4.32
CA ILE A 569 2.73 -11.23 -5.58
C ILE A 569 1.81 -10.28 -6.35
N TYR A 570 1.52 -9.11 -5.77
CA TYR A 570 0.82 -7.97 -6.36
C TYR A 570 -0.63 -8.19 -6.84
N SER A 571 -1.10 -9.44 -6.91
CA SER A 571 -2.42 -9.82 -7.41
C SER A 571 -3.04 -10.95 -6.60
N GLU A 572 -4.36 -10.90 -6.44
CA GLU A 572 -5.12 -11.96 -5.78
C GLU A 572 -5.07 -13.29 -6.55
N VAL A 573 -4.82 -13.26 -7.86
CA VAL A 573 -4.75 -14.49 -8.68
C VAL A 573 -3.54 -15.32 -8.26
N GLY A 574 -2.37 -14.69 -8.16
CA GLY A 574 -1.16 -15.36 -7.69
C GLY A 574 -1.25 -15.74 -6.21
N LEU A 575 -1.83 -14.86 -5.38
CA LEU A 575 -1.98 -15.14 -3.95
C LEU A 575 -2.90 -16.33 -3.68
N LYS A 576 -4.01 -16.48 -4.44
CA LYS A 576 -4.88 -17.66 -4.36
C LYS A 576 -4.15 -18.95 -4.73
N ALA A 577 -3.29 -18.93 -5.74
CA ALA A 577 -2.48 -20.10 -6.09
C ALA A 577 -1.47 -20.45 -4.97
N ALA A 578 -0.82 -19.46 -4.37
CA ALA A 578 0.07 -19.66 -3.22
C ALA A 578 -0.68 -20.20 -1.99
N LEU A 579 -1.88 -19.68 -1.74
CA LEU A 579 -2.79 -20.13 -0.68
C LEU A 579 -3.18 -21.60 -0.85
N GLU A 580 -3.62 -22.03 -2.03
CA GLU A 580 -3.97 -23.43 -2.30
C GLU A 580 -2.76 -24.37 -2.18
N ALA A 581 -1.56 -23.88 -2.55
CA ALA A 581 -0.35 -24.67 -2.51
C ALA A 581 0.18 -24.91 -1.08
N SER A 582 0.24 -23.87 -0.24
CA SER A 582 0.90 -23.93 1.08
C SER A 582 -0.03 -23.77 2.28
N GLY A 583 -1.25 -23.29 2.09
CA GLY A 583 -2.18 -22.95 3.17
C GLY A 583 -1.97 -21.55 3.74
N SER A 584 -3.04 -20.97 4.30
CA SER A 584 -3.02 -19.58 4.80
C SER A 584 -2.09 -19.38 5.98
N ASP A 585 -1.82 -20.42 6.78
CA ASP A 585 -0.92 -20.39 7.93
C ASP A 585 0.57 -20.39 7.53
N ARG A 586 0.86 -20.43 6.23
CA ARG A 586 2.23 -20.42 5.68
C ARG A 586 2.48 -19.27 4.70
N LEU A 587 1.56 -18.32 4.61
CA LEU A 587 1.71 -17.07 3.88
C LEU A 587 2.07 -15.92 4.82
N LEU A 588 3.03 -15.09 4.45
CA LEU A 588 3.51 -13.97 5.27
C LEU A 588 3.59 -12.67 4.46
N PHE A 589 3.06 -11.57 4.98
CA PHE A 589 3.11 -10.28 4.32
C PHE A 589 4.54 -9.74 4.13
N GLY A 590 4.77 -9.06 3.00
CA GLY A 590 6.04 -8.46 2.65
C GLY A 590 5.87 -7.26 1.71
N THR A 591 6.85 -6.36 1.66
CA THR A 591 6.79 -5.15 0.81
C THR A 591 7.84 -5.06 -0.29
N ASP A 592 8.96 -5.77 -0.14
CA ASP A 592 10.16 -5.65 -0.96
C ASP A 592 10.74 -4.21 -0.99
N HIS A 593 10.45 -3.41 0.05
CA HIS A 593 11.04 -2.08 0.21
C HIS A 593 12.56 -2.20 0.37
N PRO A 594 13.36 -1.29 -0.24
CA PRO A 594 12.95 -0.06 -0.96
C PRO A 594 12.97 -0.17 -2.49
N PHE A 595 12.90 -1.37 -3.09
CA PHE A 595 13.26 -1.54 -4.50
C PHE A 595 12.27 -0.97 -5.51
N PHE A 596 11.00 -0.80 -5.14
CA PHE A 596 9.94 -0.29 -6.01
C PHE A 596 9.32 1.00 -5.47
N PRO A 597 10.09 2.11 -5.42
CA PRO A 597 9.60 3.40 -4.96
C PRO A 597 8.62 4.01 -5.97
N PRO A 598 7.79 4.98 -5.55
CA PRO A 598 7.02 5.80 -6.47
C PRO A 598 7.94 6.52 -7.47
N LEU A 599 7.50 6.62 -8.73
CA LEU A 599 8.24 7.33 -9.78
C LEU A 599 7.76 8.77 -9.99
N GLU A 600 6.61 9.13 -9.41
CA GLU A 600 6.06 10.49 -9.47
C GLU A 600 6.61 11.30 -8.29
N GLU A 601 7.12 12.51 -8.55
CA GLU A 601 7.82 13.34 -7.55
C GLU A 601 6.99 13.64 -6.28
N ASP A 602 5.66 13.71 -6.40
CA ASP A 602 4.75 14.02 -5.29
C ASP A 602 4.12 12.76 -4.65
N ALA A 603 4.41 11.57 -5.16
CA ALA A 603 3.80 10.34 -4.65
C ALA A 603 4.53 9.85 -3.39
N THR A 604 3.84 9.91 -2.26
CA THR A 604 4.37 9.44 -0.97
C THR A 604 4.03 7.98 -0.71
N GLU A 605 2.84 7.51 -1.13
CA GLU A 605 2.42 6.12 -0.95
C GLU A 605 3.06 5.19 -1.98
N TRP A 606 3.51 4.03 -1.50
CA TRP A 606 4.14 3.03 -2.34
C TRP A 606 3.08 2.12 -2.95
N HIS A 607 2.85 2.25 -4.26
CA HIS A 607 1.91 1.39 -4.99
C HIS A 607 2.26 -0.10 -4.84
N SER A 608 3.56 -0.42 -4.77
CA SER A 608 4.09 -1.76 -4.49
C SER A 608 3.55 -2.36 -3.19
N VAL A 609 3.37 -1.55 -2.14
CA VAL A 609 2.80 -1.96 -0.85
C VAL A 609 1.29 -2.14 -0.96
N ASN A 610 0.59 -1.13 -1.49
CA ASN A 610 -0.86 -1.13 -1.62
C ASN A 610 -1.38 -2.27 -2.51
N ALA A 611 -0.61 -2.68 -3.52
CA ALA A 611 -0.94 -3.82 -4.37
C ALA A 611 -0.98 -5.13 -3.56
N ASN A 612 0.00 -5.38 -2.69
CA ASN A 612 0.02 -6.58 -1.84
C ASN A 612 -1.07 -6.54 -0.74
N TYR A 613 -1.29 -5.38 -0.10
CA TYR A 613 -2.44 -5.21 0.81
C TYR A 613 -3.77 -5.52 0.09
N GLY A 614 -3.96 -4.98 -1.11
CA GLY A 614 -5.16 -5.23 -1.91
C GLY A 614 -5.30 -6.70 -2.32
N ALA A 615 -4.21 -7.38 -2.67
CA ALA A 615 -4.22 -8.80 -2.99
C ALA A 615 -4.68 -9.66 -1.80
N ILE A 616 -4.17 -9.39 -0.59
CA ILE A 616 -4.57 -10.07 0.65
C ILE A 616 -6.04 -9.80 0.94
N SER A 617 -6.45 -8.52 0.93
CA SER A 617 -7.83 -8.12 1.23
C SER A 617 -8.84 -8.79 0.28
N ARG A 618 -8.57 -8.84 -1.03
CA ARG A 618 -9.45 -9.52 -2.00
C ARG A 618 -9.45 -11.03 -1.86
N THR A 619 -8.31 -11.63 -1.52
CA THR A 619 -8.19 -13.09 -1.34
C THR A 619 -8.96 -13.60 -0.13
N PHE A 620 -8.99 -12.81 0.95
CA PHE A 620 -9.62 -13.17 2.22
C PHE A 620 -10.84 -12.29 2.55
N SER A 621 -11.56 -11.82 1.53
CA SER A 621 -12.69 -10.88 1.69
C SER A 621 -13.84 -11.37 2.57
N THR A 622 -13.90 -12.67 2.85
CA THR A 622 -14.89 -13.33 3.71
C THR A 622 -14.29 -13.91 5.00
N ASP A 623 -12.98 -13.74 5.22
CA ASP A 623 -12.25 -14.36 6.34
C ASP A 623 -11.18 -13.40 6.90
N ASP A 624 -11.65 -12.37 7.62
CA ASP A 624 -10.80 -11.35 8.23
C ASP A 624 -9.71 -11.94 9.13
N LYS A 625 -9.99 -13.07 9.79
CA LYS A 625 -9.00 -13.75 10.63
C LYS A 625 -7.81 -14.23 9.80
N LYS A 626 -8.06 -14.93 8.69
CA LYS A 626 -6.96 -15.35 7.81
C LYS A 626 -6.23 -14.17 7.19
N ALA A 627 -6.94 -13.10 6.83
CA ALA A 627 -6.31 -11.87 6.36
C ALA A 627 -5.30 -11.35 7.41
N GLN A 628 -5.72 -11.25 8.68
CA GLN A 628 -4.85 -10.84 9.78
C GLN A 628 -3.70 -11.84 10.05
N ASP A 629 -3.96 -13.13 9.88
CA ASP A 629 -2.92 -14.15 10.04
C ASP A 629 -1.79 -13.96 9.00
N VAL A 630 -2.15 -13.71 7.74
CA VAL A 630 -1.18 -13.42 6.66
C VAL A 630 -0.50 -12.07 6.86
N LEU A 631 -1.24 -11.05 7.31
CA LEU A 631 -0.70 -9.71 7.56
C LEU A 631 0.32 -9.67 8.72
N GLY A 632 0.25 -10.59 9.68
CA GLY A 632 1.21 -10.57 10.79
C GLY A 632 1.26 -11.78 11.71
N ASN A 633 0.13 -12.42 12.07
CA ASN A 633 0.17 -13.46 13.11
C ASN A 633 1.03 -14.67 12.72
N ASN A 634 1.07 -15.01 11.43
CA ASN A 634 1.97 -16.05 10.94
C ASN A 634 3.42 -15.67 11.18
N ALA A 635 3.83 -14.44 10.83
CA ALA A 635 5.18 -13.96 11.08
C ALA A 635 5.52 -13.98 12.57
N ILE A 636 4.63 -13.49 13.44
CA ILE A 636 4.82 -13.50 14.90
C ILE A 636 5.03 -14.92 15.43
N ARG A 637 4.21 -15.88 14.99
CA ARG A 637 4.31 -17.28 15.41
C ARG A 637 5.59 -17.95 14.89
N ILE A 638 5.88 -17.79 13.60
CA ILE A 638 6.97 -18.48 12.92
C ILE A 638 8.32 -17.91 13.36
N LEU A 639 8.41 -16.59 13.47
CA LEU A 639 9.63 -15.85 13.77
C LEU A 639 9.75 -15.44 15.25
N ARG A 640 8.82 -15.80 16.14
CA ARG A 640 8.92 -15.52 17.59
C ARG A 640 9.20 -14.02 17.87
N LEU A 641 8.32 -13.15 17.35
CA LEU A 641 8.45 -11.68 17.34
C LEU A 641 7.79 -10.96 18.51
#